data_AF-A0AAN7NK17-F1
#
_entry.id   AF-A0AAN7NK17-F1
#
_cell.length_a   1.000
_cell.length_b   1.000
_cell.length_c   1.000
_cell.angle_alpha   90.00
_cell.angle_beta   90.00
_cell.angle_gamma   90.00
#
_symmetry.space_group_name_H-M   'P 1'
#
loop_
_entity.id
_entity.type
_entity.pdbx_description
1 polymer ?
#
loop_
_entity_poly.entity_id
_entity_poly.type
_entity_poly.pdbx_seq_one_letter_code
_entity_poly.pdbx_strand_id
1 'polypeptide(L)'
;MGSISAANAEFCFDVFKELKVHHANDNIFYSPLSIIAALAMVYLGARGNTEYQMEKVLHFDKIAGLGGTIQTKVQKSKCGKSVNIHLLFKELLSDITAPKANYSLHIANRLYAEKTCPVLPIYLKCVKKLYRTGLEMVSFKTSSDQARQLINSWVENQTNGQIQDFLEPGSVDLDTVLVLVNAIYFKGIWKTAFKEEDTREFSFSVTKQESRPVQMMCQNSTFKVAAVAADKMKILELPYASGELSMLVLLPDDVSGLEQLENKINFEKLMEWTSPNVMEKKRVKVYLPRMKVEEKYNLSSVLTALGMTDLFSPSANLSGISSAESLKISEAIHEAYMEVNEEGTEVAASAGVTGDIKHSPEFDEFRADHPFLFLIKHNPTNIILFFDNTDFTMGSISAANAEFCFDVFKELKVHHANDNIFYSPLSIISALAMVYLGARSNTQSQMEKVLHFDNVTGVGDTTDSQCGASEYIHNSFKDLLSDITKPNATYSLKIAERLYIEKTYPVLPEYLECAKKFYKAGLEEVNFKTATEEARQLINSWVEKETNGQIQDFLVSGSVDLDTVLVLVNAIYFKGIWKTAFKEEHTREVPFNVTEQESRPVQMMCQNSTFKVAAVAADKMKILELPYASGELSMLVLLPDDVSGLEQLENKISFEKLTEWTSPNVMEKKRVKVYLPRMKIEEKYNLSSVLTALGMTDLFSPSANLSGISPAESLKISEAIHEAYMEVNEEGTEVAASAGVTGDIKHSPEFDEFRADHPFLFLIKHNPTNIILFFALSITNSGIKCTLSKFADDTKLSGVVDMLEGWDAIQRDLDKLEKWARVNLIRLNEAKCKVLHLGQGNPQYPYRLGNEAIDSSPVEKDLGVLMDEKLDMSQQCALAAQKANRILGCIKRSVTSRSREVILPLYSAPVRPHLEYCVQLWSPQHRKDWKAPVGTGPEEGHKNDQRAGTPLL
;
A
#
# COMPACT_ATOMS: atom_id res chain seq x y z
N MET A 1 40.60 16.51 -23.13
CA MET A 1 40.99 17.91 -23.47
C MET A 1 39.87 18.82 -22.99
N GLY A 2 40.18 19.81 -22.14
CA GLY A 2 39.19 20.64 -21.45
C GLY A 2 38.31 21.43 -22.41
N SER A 3 37.03 21.06 -22.48
CA SER A 3 36.00 21.78 -23.24
C SER A 3 34.81 22.01 -22.32
N ILE A 4 34.02 23.04 -22.61
CA ILE A 4 32.80 23.34 -21.84
C ILE A 4 31.78 22.18 -21.90
N SER A 5 31.79 21.37 -22.96
CA SER A 5 30.96 20.17 -23.05
C SER A 5 31.46 19.02 -22.18
N ALA A 6 32.78 18.83 -22.07
CA ALA A 6 33.33 17.86 -21.12
C ALA A 6 32.96 18.25 -19.68
N ALA A 7 33.15 19.51 -19.29
CA ALA A 7 32.78 19.99 -17.96
C ALA A 7 31.27 19.89 -17.69
N ASN A 8 30.43 20.25 -18.68
CA ASN A 8 28.98 20.11 -18.58
C ASN A 8 28.54 18.64 -18.44
N ALA A 9 29.16 17.71 -19.17
CA ALA A 9 28.82 16.30 -19.09
C ALA A 9 29.32 15.66 -17.79
N GLU A 10 30.54 15.97 -17.35
CA GLU A 10 31.03 15.49 -16.05
C GLU A 10 30.17 16.02 -14.90
N PHE A 11 29.87 17.33 -14.90
CA PHE A 11 28.94 17.92 -13.94
C PHE A 11 27.55 17.28 -14.00
N CYS A 12 27.04 16.99 -15.21
CA CYS A 12 25.79 16.27 -15.40
C CYS A 12 25.81 14.94 -14.64
N PHE A 13 26.81 14.09 -14.88
CA PHE A 13 26.85 12.77 -14.24
C PHE A 13 27.15 12.80 -12.74
N ASP A 14 27.87 13.81 -12.25
CA ASP A 14 28.09 13.99 -10.82
C ASP A 14 26.78 14.39 -10.12
N VAL A 15 26.02 15.34 -10.69
CA VAL A 15 24.67 15.70 -10.20
C VAL A 15 23.72 14.51 -10.28
N PHE A 16 23.76 13.72 -11.36
CA PHE A 16 22.93 12.53 -11.50
C PHE A 16 23.17 11.53 -10.37
N LYS A 17 24.44 11.21 -10.10
CA LYS A 17 24.81 10.25 -9.04
C LYS A 17 24.33 10.71 -7.68
N GLU A 18 24.45 12.00 -7.40
CA GLU A 18 24.01 12.56 -6.12
C GLU A 18 22.48 12.63 -6.01
N LEU A 19 21.79 13.06 -7.07
CA LEU A 19 20.32 13.03 -7.11
C LEU A 19 19.79 11.61 -6.91
N LYS A 20 20.45 10.60 -7.50
CA LYS A 20 20.08 9.19 -7.32
C LYS A 20 20.19 8.71 -5.87
N VAL A 21 21.12 9.25 -5.08
CA VAL A 21 21.22 8.92 -3.64
C VAL A 21 20.00 9.43 -2.87
N HIS A 22 19.50 10.62 -3.24
CA HIS A 22 18.37 11.27 -2.57
C HIS A 22 17.00 10.90 -3.17
N HIS A 23 16.97 10.39 -4.39
CA HIS A 23 15.78 10.10 -5.19
C HIS A 23 15.84 8.68 -5.78
N ALA A 24 16.19 7.70 -4.94
CA ALA A 24 16.27 6.31 -5.37
C ALA A 24 14.88 5.84 -5.85
N ASN A 25 14.80 5.40 -7.12
CA ASN A 25 13.60 4.92 -7.82
C ASN A 25 12.65 6.00 -8.36
N ASP A 26 12.95 7.30 -8.26
CA ASP A 26 12.19 8.35 -8.95
C ASP A 26 12.72 8.61 -10.38
N ASN A 27 11.87 9.19 -11.24
CA ASN A 27 12.34 9.83 -12.47
C ASN A 27 13.20 11.05 -12.10
N ILE A 28 14.43 11.07 -12.56
CA ILE A 28 15.35 12.19 -12.38
C ILE A 28 15.40 12.93 -13.70
N PHE A 29 14.87 14.14 -13.76
CA PHE A 29 14.88 14.98 -14.95
C PHE A 29 15.40 16.38 -14.67
N TYR A 30 16.53 16.75 -15.25
CA TYR A 30 17.10 18.08 -15.00
C TYR A 30 17.91 18.59 -16.19
N SER A 31 18.21 19.88 -16.15
CA SER A 31 19.07 20.53 -17.14
C SER A 31 20.44 20.87 -16.58
N PRO A 32 21.48 20.06 -16.86
CA PRO A 32 22.84 20.37 -16.42
C PRO A 32 23.35 21.68 -17.03
N LEU A 33 22.92 22.05 -18.25
CA LEU A 33 23.25 23.32 -18.88
C LEU A 33 22.64 24.51 -18.11
N SER A 34 21.39 24.40 -17.71
CA SER A 34 20.70 25.47 -16.97
C SER A 34 21.39 25.71 -15.63
N ILE A 35 21.61 24.63 -14.87
CA ILE A 35 22.22 24.67 -13.54
C ILE A 35 23.64 25.21 -13.60
N ILE A 36 24.49 24.68 -14.48
CA ILE A 36 25.89 25.12 -14.58
C ILE A 36 25.98 26.58 -15.02
N ALA A 37 25.06 27.06 -15.88
CA ALA A 37 24.99 28.47 -16.28
C ALA A 37 24.55 29.38 -15.12
N ALA A 38 23.59 28.93 -14.30
CA ALA A 38 23.12 29.63 -13.11
C ALA A 38 24.24 29.76 -12.06
N LEU A 39 24.95 28.66 -11.77
CA LEU A 39 26.08 28.65 -10.85
C LEU A 39 27.28 29.43 -11.40
N ALA A 40 27.48 29.46 -12.72
CA ALA A 40 28.51 30.29 -13.33
C ALA A 40 28.27 31.80 -13.10
N MET A 41 27.02 32.26 -12.96
CA MET A 41 26.75 33.64 -12.55
C MET A 41 27.24 33.92 -11.13
N VAL A 42 27.01 32.99 -10.21
CA VAL A 42 27.47 33.08 -8.82
C VAL A 42 29.00 33.02 -8.75
N TYR A 43 29.61 32.10 -9.50
CA TYR A 43 31.06 31.93 -9.60
C TYR A 43 31.79 33.22 -10.01
N LEU A 44 31.18 34.05 -10.88
CA LEU A 44 31.73 35.36 -11.28
C LEU A 44 32.06 36.25 -10.06
N GLY A 45 31.24 36.15 -9.01
CA GLY A 45 31.36 36.92 -7.78
C GLY A 45 31.96 36.17 -6.58
N ALA A 46 32.21 34.87 -6.69
CA ALA A 46 32.82 34.07 -5.63
C ALA A 46 34.33 34.31 -5.52
N ARG A 47 34.89 34.27 -4.32
CA ARG A 47 36.34 34.41 -4.06
C ARG A 47 36.82 33.38 -3.05
N GLY A 48 38.14 33.19 -2.95
CA GLY A 48 38.74 32.38 -1.89
C GLY A 48 38.33 30.90 -1.97
N ASN A 49 38.03 30.29 -0.83
CA ASN A 49 37.66 28.87 -0.78
C ASN A 49 36.32 28.57 -1.46
N THR A 50 35.35 29.50 -1.40
CA THR A 50 34.08 29.40 -2.15
C THR A 50 34.32 29.31 -3.65
N GLU A 51 35.20 30.15 -4.21
CA GLU A 51 35.58 30.10 -5.63
C GLU A 51 36.23 28.76 -5.99
N TYR A 52 37.14 28.26 -5.15
CA TYR A 52 37.83 27.00 -5.37
C TYR A 52 36.87 25.80 -5.36
N GLN A 53 35.96 25.72 -4.38
CA GLN A 53 34.96 24.66 -4.32
C GLN A 53 34.06 24.67 -5.55
N MET A 54 33.58 25.86 -5.96
CA MET A 54 32.78 26.01 -7.17
C MET A 54 33.55 25.59 -8.43
N GLU A 55 34.81 26.01 -8.56
CA GLU A 55 35.64 25.67 -9.72
C GLU A 55 35.82 24.15 -9.87
N LYS A 56 36.00 23.44 -8.74
CA LYS A 56 36.16 21.98 -8.71
C LYS A 56 34.88 21.23 -9.05
N VAL A 57 33.76 21.57 -8.39
CA VAL A 57 32.48 20.89 -8.60
C VAL A 57 31.94 21.14 -10.01
N LEU A 58 32.14 22.35 -10.56
CA LEU A 58 31.71 22.69 -11.91
C LEU A 58 32.70 22.24 -13.01
N HIS A 59 33.81 21.59 -12.64
CA HIS A 59 34.89 21.17 -13.54
C HIS A 59 35.50 22.30 -14.39
N PHE A 60 35.47 23.54 -13.89
CA PHE A 60 36.03 24.71 -14.59
C PHE A 60 37.57 24.71 -14.58
N ASP A 61 38.18 24.07 -13.60
CA ASP A 61 39.63 23.88 -13.50
C ASP A 61 40.20 23.08 -14.69
N LYS A 62 39.45 22.08 -15.16
CA LYS A 62 39.79 21.27 -16.34
C LYS A 62 39.78 22.07 -17.64
N ILE A 63 39.02 23.18 -17.69
CA ILE A 63 38.99 24.12 -18.81
C ILE A 63 40.16 25.11 -18.70
N ALA A 64 40.49 25.55 -17.48
CA ALA A 64 41.54 26.51 -17.19
C ALA A 64 42.97 25.95 -17.35
N GLY A 65 43.16 24.62 -17.27
CA GLY A 65 44.45 23.94 -17.44
C GLY A 65 45.07 24.00 -18.85
N LEU A 66 44.38 24.53 -19.86
CA LEU A 66 44.89 24.75 -21.23
C LEU A 66 45.64 26.09 -21.37
N GLY A 67 46.50 26.41 -20.40
CA GLY A 67 47.46 27.50 -20.50
C GLY A 67 48.52 27.19 -21.56
N GLY A 68 48.23 27.42 -22.84
CA GLY A 68 49.20 27.05 -23.88
C GLY A 68 49.02 27.50 -25.32
N THR A 69 47.89 28.05 -25.81
CA THR A 69 47.86 28.42 -27.26
C THR A 69 46.81 29.44 -27.71
N ILE A 70 46.32 30.32 -26.82
CA ILE A 70 45.59 31.52 -27.27
C ILE A 70 46.20 32.75 -26.60
N GLN A 71 47.37 33.16 -27.09
CA GLN A 71 47.79 34.56 -27.02
C GLN A 71 46.95 35.36 -28.03
N THR A 72 45.67 35.58 -27.76
CA THR A 72 44.93 36.68 -28.40
C THR A 72 44.59 37.69 -27.34
N LYS A 73 45.40 38.76 -27.29
CA LYS A 73 45.12 40.07 -26.66
C LYS A 73 44.04 40.01 -25.58
N VAL A 74 44.41 39.55 -24.38
CA VAL A 74 43.54 39.64 -23.20
C VAL A 74 43.31 41.11 -22.92
N GLN A 75 42.19 41.64 -23.42
CA GLN A 75 41.58 42.83 -22.85
C GLN A 75 41.24 42.42 -21.42
N LYS A 76 42.00 42.91 -20.43
CA LYS A 76 41.65 42.83 -19.00
C LYS A 76 40.21 43.32 -18.88
N SER A 77 39.26 42.40 -18.86
CA SER A 77 37.86 42.77 -18.69
C SER A 77 37.71 43.20 -17.24
N LYS A 78 36.89 44.22 -17.01
CA LYS A 78 36.53 44.69 -15.66
C LYS A 78 35.66 43.66 -14.88
N CYS A 79 35.42 42.45 -15.41
CA CYS A 79 34.45 41.49 -14.90
C CYS A 79 34.99 40.33 -14.06
N GLY A 80 36.29 40.23 -13.81
CA GLY A 80 36.87 39.17 -12.97
C GLY A 80 38.11 38.51 -13.58
N LYS A 81 38.71 37.54 -12.87
CA LYS A 81 39.93 36.82 -13.31
C LYS A 81 39.64 35.67 -14.30
N SER A 82 38.47 35.04 -14.20
CA SER A 82 38.00 33.88 -14.98
C SER A 82 37.26 34.25 -16.29
N VAL A 83 37.65 35.36 -16.96
CA VAL A 83 36.89 35.92 -18.11
C VAL A 83 36.60 34.89 -19.22
N ASN A 84 37.46 33.90 -19.41
CA ASN A 84 37.34 32.92 -20.49
C ASN A 84 36.12 32.00 -20.33
N ILE A 85 35.81 31.50 -19.13
CA ILE A 85 34.67 30.59 -18.94
C ILE A 85 33.34 31.30 -19.17
N HIS A 86 33.22 32.55 -18.70
CA HIS A 86 31.99 33.32 -18.86
C HIS A 86 31.77 33.78 -20.31
N LEU A 87 32.84 33.98 -21.09
CA LEU A 87 32.72 34.23 -22.53
C LEU A 87 32.23 32.98 -23.28
N LEU A 88 32.71 31.79 -22.91
CA LEU A 88 32.20 30.53 -23.46
C LEU A 88 30.71 30.35 -23.17
N PHE A 89 30.27 30.59 -21.93
CA PHE A 89 28.83 30.56 -21.59
C PHE A 89 28.04 31.62 -22.35
N LYS A 90 28.58 32.83 -22.53
CA LYS A 90 27.93 33.87 -23.31
C LYS A 90 27.69 33.43 -24.75
N GLU A 91 28.72 32.91 -25.41
CA GLU A 91 28.64 32.43 -26.79
C GLU A 91 27.65 31.27 -26.91
N LEU A 92 27.79 30.29 -26.02
CA LEU A 92 26.93 29.12 -25.97
C LEU A 92 25.46 29.45 -25.77
N LEU A 93 25.12 30.22 -24.73
CA LEU A 93 23.75 30.59 -24.44
C LEU A 93 23.18 31.48 -25.55
N SER A 94 24.00 32.33 -26.18
CA SER A 94 23.56 33.15 -27.31
C SER A 94 23.16 32.32 -28.52
N ASP A 95 23.82 31.18 -28.74
CA ASP A 95 23.54 30.27 -29.86
C ASP A 95 22.31 29.40 -29.56
N ILE A 96 22.26 28.81 -28.35
CA ILE A 96 21.21 27.88 -27.93
C ILE A 96 19.85 28.57 -27.71
N THR A 97 19.84 29.78 -27.13
CA THR A 97 18.60 30.54 -26.82
C THR A 97 18.15 31.49 -27.92
N ALA A 98 18.85 31.51 -29.06
CA ALA A 98 18.41 32.29 -30.21
C ALA A 98 17.02 31.78 -30.67
N PRO A 99 16.06 32.66 -31.00
CA PRO A 99 14.76 32.21 -31.51
C PRO A 99 14.94 31.34 -32.74
N LYS A 100 14.51 30.07 -32.67
CA LYS A 100 14.49 29.14 -33.79
C LYS A 100 13.04 28.83 -34.14
N ALA A 101 12.76 28.60 -35.41
CA ALA A 101 11.42 28.22 -35.86
C ALA A 101 11.02 26.77 -35.48
N ASN A 102 12.02 25.95 -35.15
CA ASN A 102 11.88 24.49 -35.11
C ASN A 102 11.89 23.91 -33.68
N TYR A 103 12.20 24.71 -32.67
CA TYR A 103 12.09 24.34 -31.26
C TYR A 103 11.96 25.61 -30.40
N SER A 104 11.29 25.48 -29.26
CA SER A 104 11.16 26.48 -28.21
C SER A 104 11.98 26.05 -27.01
N LEU A 105 13.03 26.79 -26.69
CA LEU A 105 13.87 26.57 -25.52
C LEU A 105 13.96 27.86 -24.72
N HIS A 106 13.45 27.82 -23.50
CA HIS A 106 13.37 28.97 -22.60
C HIS A 106 14.18 28.68 -21.35
N ILE A 107 15.25 29.43 -21.13
CA ILE A 107 16.10 29.32 -19.94
C ILE A 107 15.88 30.56 -19.07
N ALA A 108 15.36 30.35 -17.86
CA ALA A 108 15.02 31.38 -16.90
C ALA A 108 15.97 31.32 -15.69
N ASN A 109 17.14 31.95 -15.85
CA ASN A 109 18.15 32.02 -14.80
C ASN A 109 18.21 33.43 -14.21
N ARG A 110 18.06 33.57 -12.90
CA ARG A 110 18.14 34.88 -12.22
C ARG A 110 18.59 34.74 -10.76
N LEU A 111 19.28 35.78 -10.28
CA LEU A 111 19.56 35.96 -8.86
C LEU A 111 18.62 37.01 -8.28
N TYR A 112 18.01 36.73 -7.14
CA TYR A 112 17.18 37.66 -6.38
C TYR A 112 17.87 37.96 -5.05
N ALA A 113 18.30 39.21 -4.84
CA ALA A 113 18.92 39.62 -3.59
C ALA A 113 17.99 40.48 -2.75
N GLU A 114 18.13 40.38 -1.43
CA GLU A 114 17.44 41.24 -0.47
C GLU A 114 17.73 42.72 -0.77
N LYS A 115 16.68 43.55 -0.79
CA LYS A 115 16.68 44.95 -1.23
C LYS A 115 17.71 45.82 -0.52
N THR A 116 18.03 45.48 0.73
CA THR A 116 19.02 46.18 1.55
C THR A 116 20.48 45.76 1.27
N CYS A 117 20.72 44.75 0.43
CA CYS A 117 22.05 44.25 0.07
C CYS A 117 22.80 45.23 -0.86
N PRO A 118 24.02 45.68 -0.51
CA PRO A 118 24.82 46.57 -1.35
C PRO A 118 25.52 45.79 -2.48
N VAL A 119 24.80 45.53 -3.58
CA VAL A 119 25.34 44.82 -4.75
C VAL A 119 26.31 45.71 -5.54
N LEU A 120 27.46 45.17 -5.93
CA LEU A 120 28.50 45.90 -6.64
C LEU A 120 28.04 46.25 -8.08
N PRO A 121 28.12 47.53 -8.51
CA PRO A 121 27.71 47.93 -9.87
C PRO A 121 28.48 47.22 -10.98
N ILE A 122 29.72 46.83 -10.69
CA ILE A 122 30.56 46.09 -11.64
C ILE A 122 30.03 44.68 -11.88
N TYR A 123 29.53 44.00 -10.85
CA TYR A 123 28.93 42.67 -10.95
C TYR A 123 27.65 42.73 -11.81
N LEU A 124 26.74 43.66 -11.51
CA LEU A 124 25.51 43.88 -12.29
C LEU A 124 25.79 44.10 -13.77
N LYS A 125 26.80 44.92 -14.08
CA LYS A 125 27.23 45.18 -15.46
C LYS A 125 27.74 43.91 -16.15
N CYS A 126 28.44 43.05 -15.41
CA CYS A 126 29.08 41.86 -15.95
C CYS A 126 28.08 40.72 -16.16
N VAL A 127 27.21 40.43 -15.19
CA VAL A 127 26.14 39.43 -15.35
C VAL A 127 25.22 39.81 -16.52
N LYS A 128 24.78 41.08 -16.59
CA LYS A 128 23.97 41.57 -17.72
C LYS A 128 24.67 41.43 -19.07
N LYS A 129 25.98 41.67 -19.13
CA LYS A 129 26.77 41.57 -20.37
C LYS A 129 27.00 40.13 -20.81
N LEU A 130 27.19 39.21 -19.86
CA LEU A 130 27.65 37.84 -20.11
C LEU A 130 26.49 36.85 -20.22
N TYR A 131 25.47 37.00 -19.38
CA TYR A 131 24.35 36.04 -19.26
C TYR A 131 23.01 36.59 -19.75
N ARG A 132 22.97 37.86 -20.20
CA ARG A 132 21.76 38.58 -20.64
C ARG A 132 20.63 38.66 -19.61
N THR A 133 20.86 38.16 -18.40
CA THR A 133 19.99 38.25 -17.24
C THR A 133 20.58 39.20 -16.20
N GLY A 134 19.76 39.61 -15.23
CA GLY A 134 20.16 40.51 -14.15
C GLY A 134 20.23 39.80 -12.81
N LEU A 135 20.70 40.55 -11.81
CA LEU A 135 20.33 40.32 -10.42
C LEU A 135 19.22 41.33 -10.10
N GLU A 136 18.12 40.85 -9.54
CA GLU A 136 16.97 41.66 -9.16
C GLU A 136 16.91 41.83 -7.64
N MET A 137 16.49 43.01 -7.19
CA MET A 137 16.44 43.36 -5.77
C MET A 137 14.99 43.27 -5.30
N VAL A 138 14.70 42.41 -4.32
CA VAL A 138 13.35 42.20 -3.76
C VAL A 138 13.39 42.30 -2.24
N SER A 139 12.27 42.61 -1.62
CA SER A 139 12.20 42.85 -0.17
C SER A 139 11.74 41.59 0.57
N PHE A 140 12.65 40.68 0.88
CA PHE A 140 12.36 39.49 1.68
C PHE A 140 12.06 39.89 3.14
N LYS A 141 12.88 40.77 3.72
CA LYS A 141 12.77 41.19 5.13
C LYS A 141 11.48 41.90 5.53
N THR A 142 10.77 42.51 4.57
CA THR A 142 9.54 43.25 4.87
C THR A 142 8.32 42.67 4.18
N SER A 143 8.52 41.84 3.15
CA SER A 143 7.46 41.43 2.22
C SER A 143 7.83 40.12 1.50
N SER A 144 8.32 39.12 2.25
CA SER A 144 8.79 37.82 1.71
C SER A 144 7.79 37.15 0.78
N ASP A 145 6.51 37.11 1.15
CA ASP A 145 5.46 36.50 0.33
C ASP A 145 5.19 37.27 -0.98
N GLN A 146 5.31 38.61 -0.95
CA GLN A 146 5.22 39.41 -2.18
C GLN A 146 6.45 39.19 -3.06
N ALA A 147 7.64 39.04 -2.47
CA ALA A 147 8.85 38.68 -3.20
C ALA A 147 8.72 37.29 -3.86
N ARG A 148 8.16 36.31 -3.13
CA ARG A 148 7.83 34.98 -3.64
C ARG A 148 6.90 35.05 -4.86
N GLN A 149 5.78 35.75 -4.75
CA GLN A 149 4.83 35.92 -5.86
C GLN A 149 5.45 36.61 -7.07
N LEU A 150 6.31 37.61 -6.86
CA LEU A 150 7.05 38.28 -7.94
C LEU A 150 8.00 37.33 -8.67
N ILE A 151 8.70 36.46 -7.92
CA ILE A 151 9.59 35.45 -8.48
C ILE A 151 8.76 34.44 -9.30
N ASN A 152 7.67 33.91 -8.75
CA ASN A 152 6.80 32.95 -9.45
C ASN A 152 6.23 33.53 -10.74
N SER A 153 5.69 34.75 -10.67
CA SER A 153 5.13 35.44 -11.84
C SER A 153 6.20 35.67 -12.93
N TRP A 154 7.44 35.93 -12.52
CA TRP A 154 8.54 36.07 -13.47
C TRP A 154 8.90 34.74 -14.13
N VAL A 155 9.04 33.65 -13.36
CA VAL A 155 9.34 32.31 -13.89
C VAL A 155 8.24 31.84 -14.84
N GLU A 156 6.97 31.99 -14.45
CA GLU A 156 5.81 31.67 -15.27
C GLU A 156 5.84 32.40 -16.61
N ASN A 157 6.09 33.71 -16.60
CA ASN A 157 6.19 34.49 -17.81
C ASN A 157 7.38 34.09 -18.70
N GLN A 158 8.54 33.74 -18.11
CA GLN A 158 9.69 33.27 -18.89
C GLN A 158 9.47 31.90 -19.53
N THR A 159 8.62 31.07 -18.95
CA THR A 159 8.36 29.69 -19.36
C THR A 159 7.04 29.54 -20.13
N ASN A 160 6.44 30.65 -20.58
CA ASN A 160 5.14 30.68 -21.27
C ASN A 160 4.00 30.00 -20.48
N GLY A 161 3.98 30.17 -19.16
CA GLY A 161 2.93 29.63 -18.29
C GLY A 161 3.09 28.15 -17.94
N GLN A 162 4.19 27.51 -18.33
CA GLN A 162 4.39 26.08 -18.12
C GLN A 162 4.88 25.75 -16.71
N ILE A 163 5.76 26.59 -16.15
CA ILE A 163 6.22 26.45 -14.77
C ILE A 163 5.51 27.50 -13.92
N GLN A 164 4.63 27.04 -13.03
CA GLN A 164 3.83 27.87 -12.13
C GLN A 164 4.21 27.57 -10.68
N ASP A 165 3.97 28.51 -9.77
CA ASP A 165 4.23 28.33 -8.34
C ASP A 165 5.65 27.82 -7.98
N PHE A 166 6.65 28.23 -8.78
CA PHE A 166 8.07 27.84 -8.64
C PHE A 166 8.62 27.90 -7.20
N LEU A 167 8.29 28.95 -6.44
CA LEU A 167 8.52 29.04 -5.00
C LEU A 167 7.23 28.81 -4.21
N GLU A 168 7.25 27.81 -3.33
CA GLU A 168 6.13 27.44 -2.47
C GLU A 168 5.96 28.43 -1.30
N PRO A 169 4.73 28.60 -0.77
CA PRO A 169 4.51 29.41 0.43
C PRO A 169 5.46 29.00 1.57
N GLY A 170 6.17 29.97 2.15
CA GLY A 170 7.15 29.71 3.21
C GLY A 170 8.57 29.38 2.72
N SER A 171 8.80 29.15 1.42
CA SER A 171 10.14 28.86 0.88
C SER A 171 11.10 30.05 0.89
N VAL A 172 10.59 31.25 1.17
CA VAL A 172 11.38 32.46 1.42
C VAL A 172 10.82 33.15 2.65
N ASP A 173 11.71 33.61 3.50
CA ASP A 173 11.41 34.16 4.82
C ASP A 173 12.13 35.49 5.06
N LEU A 174 12.14 35.95 6.31
CA LEU A 174 12.78 37.21 6.69
C LEU A 174 14.31 37.12 6.73
N ASP A 175 14.86 35.91 6.78
CA ASP A 175 16.31 35.63 6.83
C ASP A 175 16.91 35.36 5.44
N THR A 176 16.04 35.26 4.42
CA THR A 176 16.41 35.07 3.02
C THR A 176 17.18 36.29 2.50
N VAL A 177 18.41 36.06 2.01
CA VAL A 177 19.30 37.14 1.53
C VAL A 177 19.60 37.06 0.04
N LEU A 178 19.64 35.86 -0.53
CA LEU A 178 19.93 35.63 -1.95
C LEU A 178 19.29 34.31 -2.42
N VAL A 179 18.44 34.37 -3.43
CA VAL A 179 17.79 33.21 -4.05
C VAL A 179 18.32 33.04 -5.47
N LEU A 180 18.77 31.84 -5.80
CA LEU A 180 19.12 31.43 -7.16
C LEU A 180 17.94 30.69 -7.79
N VAL A 181 17.39 31.30 -8.84
CA VAL A 181 16.27 30.75 -9.62
C VAL A 181 16.80 30.18 -10.92
N ASN A 182 16.49 28.91 -11.18
CA ASN A 182 16.93 28.19 -12.36
C ASN A 182 15.79 27.35 -12.96
N ALA A 183 14.98 27.95 -13.82
CA ALA A 183 13.90 27.24 -14.51
C ALA A 183 14.20 27.06 -16.01
N ILE A 184 13.75 25.96 -16.60
CA ILE A 184 13.93 25.70 -18.03
C ILE A 184 12.74 24.96 -18.63
N TYR A 185 12.34 25.40 -19.82
CA TYR A 185 11.28 24.79 -20.61
C TYR A 185 11.79 24.44 -22.00
N PHE A 186 11.49 23.22 -22.46
CA PHE A 186 11.80 22.78 -23.81
C PHE A 186 10.61 22.11 -24.50
N LYS A 187 10.36 22.54 -25.74
CA LYS A 187 9.49 21.88 -26.70
C LYS A 187 10.16 21.86 -28.06
N GLY A 188 10.42 20.68 -28.61
CA GLY A 188 11.09 20.52 -29.91
C GLY A 188 10.21 19.83 -30.93
N ILE A 189 10.39 20.16 -32.20
CA ILE A 189 9.75 19.48 -33.33
C ILE A 189 10.72 18.46 -33.92
N TRP A 190 10.31 17.20 -34.04
CA TRP A 190 11.15 16.15 -34.63
C TRP A 190 11.52 16.48 -36.07
N LYS A 191 12.71 16.05 -36.52
CA LYS A 191 13.02 16.11 -37.95
C LYS A 191 12.06 15.23 -38.74
N THR A 192 11.86 14.01 -38.25
CA THR A 192 10.89 13.04 -38.78
C THR A 192 9.80 12.79 -37.75
N ALA A 193 8.59 13.27 -38.05
CA ALA A 193 7.40 13.17 -37.22
C ALA A 193 6.98 11.72 -37.01
N PHE A 194 6.47 11.45 -35.79
CA PHE A 194 5.61 10.31 -35.59
C PHE A 194 4.21 10.68 -36.10
N LYS A 195 3.45 9.69 -36.57
CA LYS A 195 2.08 9.93 -36.98
C LYS A 195 1.17 9.62 -35.80
N GLU A 196 0.26 10.53 -35.46
CA GLU A 196 -0.71 10.31 -34.38
C GLU A 196 -1.58 9.05 -34.61
N GLU A 197 -1.90 8.72 -35.87
CA GLU A 197 -2.63 7.48 -36.24
C GLU A 197 -1.86 6.19 -35.94
N ASP A 198 -0.53 6.27 -35.82
CA ASP A 198 0.35 5.16 -35.48
C ASP A 198 0.63 5.07 -33.97
N THR A 199 0.26 6.08 -33.19
CA THR A 199 0.34 6.05 -31.73
C THR A 199 -0.77 5.17 -31.16
N ARG A 200 -0.38 4.21 -30.32
CA ARG A 200 -1.30 3.27 -29.67
C ARG A 200 -0.86 2.99 -28.25
N GLU A 201 -1.76 2.45 -27.45
CA GLU A 201 -1.43 1.96 -26.12
C GLU A 201 -0.54 0.71 -26.23
N PHE A 202 0.63 0.74 -25.61
CA PHE A 202 1.54 -0.41 -25.45
C PHE A 202 1.86 -0.59 -23.97
N SER A 203 2.28 -1.79 -23.60
CA SER A 203 2.82 -2.05 -22.26
C SER A 203 4.26 -1.56 -22.17
N PHE A 204 4.56 -0.77 -21.14
CA PHE A 204 5.90 -0.36 -20.74
C PHE A 204 6.30 -1.17 -19.50
N SER A 205 7.25 -2.08 -19.63
CA SER A 205 7.78 -2.95 -18.58
C SER A 205 8.67 -2.15 -17.64
N VAL A 206 8.09 -1.58 -16.59
CA VAL A 206 8.78 -0.83 -15.53
C VAL A 206 9.82 -1.70 -14.83
N THR A 207 9.47 -2.94 -14.55
CA THR A 207 10.40 -3.97 -14.07
C THR A 207 10.15 -5.25 -14.87
N LYS A 208 10.91 -6.33 -14.60
CA LYS A 208 10.62 -7.63 -15.25
C LYS A 208 9.22 -8.15 -14.91
N GLN A 209 8.59 -7.63 -13.85
CA GLN A 209 7.35 -8.10 -13.26
C GLN A 209 6.21 -7.08 -13.37
N GLU A 210 6.54 -5.79 -13.48
CA GLU A 210 5.58 -4.69 -13.58
C GLU A 210 5.57 -4.09 -14.98
N SER A 211 4.38 -3.88 -15.55
CA SER A 211 4.24 -3.16 -16.81
C SER A 211 3.01 -2.24 -16.80
N ARG A 212 3.15 -1.02 -17.32
CA ARG A 212 2.10 0.00 -17.33
C ARG A 212 1.69 0.34 -18.77
N PRO A 213 0.40 0.56 -19.06
CA PRO A 213 -0.01 1.02 -20.39
C PRO A 213 0.47 2.46 -20.61
N VAL A 214 1.13 2.70 -21.73
CA VAL A 214 1.58 4.04 -22.15
C VAL A 214 1.19 4.28 -23.60
N GLN A 215 0.96 5.55 -23.96
CA GLN A 215 0.80 5.94 -25.36
C GLN A 215 2.17 5.85 -26.04
N MET A 216 2.33 4.86 -26.92
CA MET A 216 3.59 4.56 -27.59
C MET A 216 3.52 5.07 -29.02
N MET A 217 4.35 6.05 -29.31
CA MET A 217 4.50 6.61 -30.65
C MET A 217 5.32 5.64 -31.49
N CYS A 218 4.89 5.39 -32.73
CA CYS A 218 5.56 4.46 -33.64
C CYS A 218 5.91 5.14 -34.97
N GLN A 219 7.12 4.93 -35.47
CA GLN A 219 7.47 5.31 -36.84
C GLN A 219 8.54 4.40 -37.45
N ASN A 220 8.59 4.37 -38.78
CA ASN A 220 9.60 3.64 -39.53
C ASN A 220 10.42 4.64 -40.36
N SER A 221 11.69 4.83 -40.03
CA SER A 221 12.56 5.76 -40.77
C SER A 221 14.03 5.35 -40.70
N THR A 222 14.92 6.15 -41.28
CA THR A 222 16.36 5.95 -41.18
C THR A 222 16.92 6.78 -40.04
N PHE A 223 17.39 6.11 -38.99
CA PHE A 223 18.01 6.73 -37.83
C PHE A 223 19.43 6.23 -37.63
N LYS A 224 20.23 6.97 -36.86
CA LYS A 224 21.49 6.44 -36.38
C LYS A 224 21.22 5.61 -35.13
N VAL A 225 21.71 4.39 -35.13
CA VAL A 225 21.60 3.43 -34.04
C VAL A 225 22.92 2.75 -33.78
N ALA A 226 23.19 2.41 -32.53
CA ALA A 226 24.28 1.56 -32.13
C ALA A 226 23.77 0.40 -31.27
N ALA A 227 24.35 -0.78 -31.43
CA ALA A 227 24.19 -1.89 -30.50
C ALA A 227 25.53 -2.09 -29.79
N VAL A 228 25.57 -1.81 -28.49
CA VAL A 228 26.80 -1.87 -27.68
C VAL A 228 26.81 -3.18 -26.91
N ALA A 229 27.18 -4.27 -27.59
CA ALA A 229 27.10 -5.62 -27.04
C ALA A 229 27.90 -5.81 -25.73
N ALA A 230 29.02 -5.10 -25.57
CA ALA A 230 29.85 -5.15 -24.36
C ALA A 230 29.12 -4.62 -23.11
N ASP A 231 28.19 -3.69 -23.30
CA ASP A 231 27.42 -3.05 -22.23
C ASP A 231 25.93 -3.45 -22.25
N LYS A 232 25.55 -4.40 -23.13
CA LYS A 232 24.17 -4.92 -23.28
C LYS A 232 23.13 -3.81 -23.40
N MET A 233 23.29 -2.96 -24.40
CA MET A 233 22.35 -1.87 -24.65
C MET A 233 22.31 -1.46 -26.12
N LYS A 234 21.26 -0.74 -26.49
CA LYS A 234 21.08 -0.07 -27.77
C LYS A 234 21.01 1.43 -27.57
N ILE A 235 21.50 2.18 -28.54
CA ILE A 235 21.43 3.64 -28.55
C ILE A 235 20.73 4.09 -29.83
N LEU A 236 19.77 5.00 -29.70
CA LEU A 236 19.07 5.64 -30.81
C LEU A 236 19.29 7.14 -30.78
N GLU A 237 19.65 7.74 -31.92
CA GLU A 237 19.70 9.20 -32.09
C GLU A 237 18.50 9.69 -32.92
N LEU A 238 17.61 10.44 -32.28
CA LEU A 238 16.45 11.11 -32.87
C LEU A 238 16.75 12.60 -33.08
N PRO A 239 17.01 13.06 -34.33
CA PRO A 239 17.30 14.46 -34.60
C PRO A 239 16.02 15.31 -34.56
N TYR A 240 16.12 16.51 -33.98
CA TYR A 240 15.11 17.56 -34.12
C TYR A 240 15.25 18.28 -35.46
N ALA A 241 14.21 19.01 -35.88
CA ALA A 241 14.06 19.55 -37.22
C ALA A 241 15.19 20.50 -37.68
N SER A 242 15.86 21.22 -36.77
CA SER A 242 17.02 22.05 -37.13
C SER A 242 18.30 21.23 -37.38
N GLY A 243 18.38 19.99 -36.91
CA GLY A 243 19.61 19.20 -36.85
C GLY A 243 20.63 19.69 -35.81
N GLU A 244 20.37 20.80 -35.13
CA GLU A 244 21.24 21.34 -34.07
C GLU A 244 21.06 20.58 -32.75
N LEU A 245 19.88 20.01 -32.51
CA LEU A 245 19.57 19.19 -31.34
C LEU A 245 19.25 17.74 -31.76
N SER A 246 19.67 16.79 -30.93
CA SER A 246 19.25 15.39 -31.02
C SER A 246 18.89 14.87 -29.63
N MET A 247 17.84 14.06 -29.54
CA MET A 247 17.61 13.18 -28.40
C MET A 247 18.40 11.88 -28.61
N LEU A 248 19.16 11.47 -27.61
CA LEU A 248 19.79 10.16 -27.53
C LEU A 248 19.03 9.33 -26.51
N VAL A 249 18.58 8.14 -26.91
CA VAL A 249 17.91 7.17 -26.04
C VAL A 249 18.85 5.98 -25.87
N LEU A 250 19.30 5.73 -24.65
CA LEU A 250 20.16 4.62 -24.26
C LEU A 250 19.28 3.58 -23.56
N LEU A 251 18.95 2.52 -24.28
CA LEU A 251 18.03 1.48 -23.86
C LEU A 251 18.84 0.21 -23.54
N PRO A 252 18.90 -0.22 -22.27
CA PRO A 252 19.45 -1.53 -21.91
C PRO A 252 18.77 -2.66 -22.69
N ASP A 253 19.46 -3.77 -22.93
CA ASP A 253 18.84 -4.94 -23.59
C ASP A 253 17.88 -5.68 -22.63
N ASP A 254 18.14 -5.58 -21.32
CA ASP A 254 17.35 -6.19 -20.25
C ASP A 254 16.57 -5.11 -19.48
N VAL A 255 15.31 -5.38 -19.13
CA VAL A 255 14.44 -4.47 -18.34
C VAL A 255 15.07 -4.00 -17.03
N SER A 256 15.85 -4.87 -16.36
CA SER A 256 16.57 -4.55 -15.12
C SER A 256 17.99 -4.02 -15.35
N GLY A 257 18.33 -3.64 -16.57
CA GLY A 257 19.69 -3.27 -16.98
C GLY A 257 20.05 -1.81 -16.71
N LEU A 258 19.07 -0.97 -16.34
CA LEU A 258 19.24 0.46 -16.17
C LEU A 258 20.31 0.79 -15.11
N GLU A 259 20.27 0.12 -13.95
CA GLU A 259 21.22 0.35 -12.86
C GLU A 259 22.69 0.12 -13.30
N GLN A 260 22.93 -0.91 -14.12
CA GLN A 260 24.27 -1.20 -14.64
C GLN A 260 24.74 -0.12 -15.62
N LEU A 261 23.81 0.41 -16.42
CA LEU A 261 24.08 1.51 -17.34
C LEU A 261 24.39 2.80 -16.55
N GLU A 262 23.59 3.13 -15.56
CA GLU A 262 23.76 4.31 -14.68
C GLU A 262 25.10 4.30 -13.92
N ASN A 263 25.53 3.12 -13.45
CA ASN A 263 26.82 2.99 -12.77
C ASN A 263 28.03 3.14 -13.71
N LYS A 264 27.85 2.86 -15.01
CA LYS A 264 28.92 2.92 -16.02
C LYS A 264 28.97 4.24 -16.77
N ILE A 265 27.84 4.92 -16.94
CA ILE A 265 27.75 6.12 -17.77
C ILE A 265 28.64 7.23 -17.20
N ASN A 266 29.44 7.81 -18.08
CA ASN A 266 30.29 8.97 -17.83
C ASN A 266 30.60 9.64 -19.17
N PHE A 267 31.30 10.78 -19.13
CA PHE A 267 31.62 11.53 -20.34
C PHE A 267 32.41 10.72 -21.38
N GLU A 268 33.43 9.98 -20.95
CA GLU A 268 34.27 9.19 -21.87
C GLU A 268 33.46 8.07 -22.52
N LYS A 269 32.65 7.36 -21.73
CA LYS A 269 31.75 6.32 -22.22
C LYS A 269 30.68 6.84 -23.16
N LEU A 270 30.04 7.96 -22.83
CA LEU A 270 29.05 8.57 -23.72
C LEU A 270 29.68 8.95 -25.07
N MET A 271 30.89 9.51 -25.08
CA MET A 271 31.59 9.87 -26.31
C MET A 271 32.07 8.64 -27.11
N GLU A 272 32.49 7.57 -26.44
CA GLU A 272 32.83 6.29 -27.04
C GLU A 272 31.60 5.69 -27.75
N TRP A 273 30.51 5.52 -26.99
CA TRP A 273 29.28 4.88 -27.47
C TRP A 273 28.56 5.65 -28.56
N THR A 274 28.65 6.98 -28.55
CA THR A 274 28.00 7.86 -29.55
C THR A 274 28.94 8.31 -30.67
N SER A 275 30.13 7.72 -30.75
CA SER A 275 31.11 8.07 -31.79
C SER A 275 30.59 7.72 -33.20
N PRO A 276 31.01 8.46 -34.24
CA PRO A 276 30.61 8.16 -35.63
C PRO A 276 30.99 6.77 -36.13
N ASN A 277 31.95 6.11 -35.48
CA ASN A 277 32.38 4.75 -35.81
C ASN A 277 31.46 3.67 -35.20
N VAL A 278 30.69 4.03 -34.17
CA VAL A 278 29.79 3.12 -33.44
C VAL A 278 28.34 3.31 -33.89
N MET A 279 27.93 4.56 -34.14
CA MET A 279 26.57 4.92 -34.55
C MET A 279 26.38 4.73 -36.07
N GLU A 280 25.60 3.72 -36.46
CA GLU A 280 25.34 3.39 -37.87
C GLU A 280 23.96 3.88 -38.32
N LYS A 281 23.84 4.41 -39.54
CA LYS A 281 22.54 4.78 -40.12
C LYS A 281 21.83 3.54 -40.65
N LYS A 282 20.69 3.17 -40.04
CA LYS A 282 19.88 2.01 -40.42
C LYS A 282 18.41 2.38 -40.54
N ARG A 283 17.66 1.62 -41.34
CA ARG A 283 16.20 1.69 -41.34
C ARG A 283 15.70 0.93 -40.12
N VAL A 284 15.08 1.65 -39.19
CA VAL A 284 14.66 1.12 -37.89
C VAL A 284 13.20 1.45 -37.67
N LYS A 285 12.46 0.50 -37.10
CA LYS A 285 11.14 0.72 -36.53
C LYS A 285 11.31 1.19 -35.08
N VAL A 286 10.93 2.43 -34.82
CA VAL A 286 11.10 3.09 -33.52
C VAL A 286 9.77 3.12 -32.78
N TYR A 287 9.78 2.66 -31.54
CA TYR A 287 8.72 2.88 -30.57
C TYR A 287 9.28 3.72 -29.42
N LEU A 288 8.63 4.84 -29.14
CA LEU A 288 9.02 5.76 -28.08
C LEU A 288 7.76 6.23 -27.33
N PRO A 289 7.72 6.18 -26.00
CA PRO A 289 6.55 6.63 -25.26
C PRO A 289 6.36 8.14 -25.45
N ARG A 290 5.09 8.57 -25.49
CA ARG A 290 4.73 9.97 -25.30
C ARG A 290 5.00 10.32 -23.84
N MET A 291 5.74 11.40 -23.59
CA MET A 291 6.17 11.77 -22.24
C MET A 291 5.91 13.25 -21.97
N LYS A 292 5.50 13.56 -20.75
CA LYS A 292 5.52 14.91 -20.18
C LYS A 292 6.27 14.78 -18.86
N VAL A 293 7.39 15.47 -18.75
CA VAL A 293 8.31 15.35 -17.62
C VAL A 293 8.52 16.73 -17.01
N GLU A 294 8.31 16.83 -15.71
CA GLU A 294 8.36 18.05 -14.94
C GLU A 294 8.90 17.72 -13.56
N GLU A 295 10.11 18.20 -13.26
CA GLU A 295 10.79 17.89 -12.00
C GLU A 295 11.43 19.13 -11.40
N LYS A 296 11.45 19.17 -10.05
CA LYS A 296 11.89 20.31 -9.25
C LYS A 296 12.80 19.85 -8.13
N TYR A 297 13.95 20.50 -7.98
CA TYR A 297 14.96 20.17 -6.98
C TYR A 297 15.42 21.40 -6.20
N ASN A 298 15.60 21.23 -4.88
CA ASN A 298 16.46 22.13 -4.11
C ASN A 298 17.91 21.64 -4.23
N LEU A 299 18.73 22.37 -4.98
CA LEU A 299 20.10 22.00 -5.28
C LEU A 299 21.07 22.19 -4.10
N SER A 300 20.63 22.80 -3.00
CA SER A 300 21.53 23.16 -1.89
C SER A 300 22.18 21.93 -1.26
N SER A 301 21.41 20.88 -0.99
CA SER A 301 21.91 19.60 -0.46
C SER A 301 22.83 18.90 -1.46
N VAL A 302 22.37 18.77 -2.70
CA VAL A 302 23.10 18.12 -3.80
C VAL A 302 24.47 18.77 -4.02
N LEU A 303 24.50 20.11 -4.15
CA LEU A 303 25.75 20.84 -4.38
C LEU A 303 26.67 20.80 -3.16
N THR A 304 26.11 20.78 -1.94
CA THR A 304 26.89 20.63 -0.70
C THR A 304 27.56 19.26 -0.65
N ALA A 305 26.83 18.18 -0.96
CA ALA A 305 27.35 16.81 -1.00
C ALA A 305 28.45 16.64 -2.06
N LEU A 306 28.31 17.30 -3.21
CA LEU A 306 29.36 17.36 -4.25
C LEU A 306 30.61 18.16 -3.81
N GLY A 307 30.56 18.89 -2.69
CA GLY A 307 31.69 19.60 -2.09
C GLY A 307 31.61 21.13 -2.16
N MET A 308 30.46 21.70 -2.54
CA MET A 308 30.23 23.14 -2.65
C MET A 308 29.67 23.73 -1.33
N THR A 309 30.33 23.43 -0.20
CA THR A 309 29.79 23.68 1.16
C THR A 309 29.76 25.16 1.57
N ASP A 310 30.79 25.93 1.22
CA ASP A 310 30.91 27.31 1.72
C ASP A 310 29.78 28.19 1.18
N LEU A 311 29.31 27.91 -0.04
CA LEU A 311 28.36 28.74 -0.79
C LEU A 311 27.02 28.94 -0.05
N PHE A 312 26.60 27.94 0.71
CA PHE A 312 25.33 27.90 1.46
C PHE A 312 25.49 28.22 2.95
N SER A 313 26.73 28.47 3.39
CA SER A 313 27.06 28.68 4.80
C SER A 313 27.50 30.13 5.08
N PRO A 314 27.61 30.54 6.35
CA PRO A 314 28.16 31.85 6.71
C PRO A 314 29.63 32.07 6.28
N SER A 315 30.36 31.03 5.87
CA SER A 315 31.73 31.17 5.34
C SER A 315 31.78 31.60 3.86
N ALA A 316 30.61 31.71 3.20
CA ALA A 316 30.51 32.11 1.80
C ALA A 316 31.25 33.43 1.52
N ASN A 317 32.22 33.39 0.62
CA ASN A 317 32.91 34.59 0.16
C ASN A 317 32.37 35.01 -1.21
N LEU A 318 31.25 35.74 -1.17
CA LEU A 318 30.61 36.36 -2.33
C LEU A 318 30.96 37.86 -2.46
N SER A 319 32.17 38.24 -2.04
CA SER A 319 32.65 39.64 -2.04
C SER A 319 32.73 40.27 -3.44
N GLY A 320 32.71 39.46 -4.50
CA GLY A 320 32.60 39.93 -5.88
C GLY A 320 31.16 40.29 -6.30
N ILE A 321 30.14 39.88 -5.53
CA ILE A 321 28.72 40.23 -5.73
C ILE A 321 28.35 41.45 -4.89
N SER A 322 28.67 41.43 -3.59
CA SER A 322 28.32 42.48 -2.64
C SER A 322 29.46 42.74 -1.66
N SER A 323 29.50 43.95 -1.10
CA SER A 323 30.38 44.28 0.03
C SER A 323 29.81 43.85 1.40
N ALA A 324 28.65 43.20 1.46
CA ALA A 324 28.07 42.67 2.70
C ALA A 324 28.85 41.45 3.19
N GLU A 325 29.20 41.41 4.49
CA GLU A 325 30.03 40.35 5.08
C GLU A 325 29.34 38.99 5.23
N SER A 326 28.00 38.93 5.14
CA SER A 326 27.20 37.71 5.37
C SER A 326 26.39 37.24 4.16
N LEU A 327 26.77 37.64 2.94
CA LEU A 327 26.04 37.23 1.74
C LEU A 327 26.37 35.77 1.40
N LYS A 328 25.35 34.91 1.49
CA LYS A 328 25.36 33.50 1.07
C LYS A 328 24.18 33.21 0.14
N ILE A 329 24.18 32.07 -0.54
CA ILE A 329 22.97 31.59 -1.21
C ILE A 329 22.05 31.00 -0.13
N SER A 330 20.85 31.56 0.03
CA SER A 330 19.82 31.04 0.93
C SER A 330 19.13 29.83 0.30
N GLU A 331 18.72 29.97 -0.96
CA GLU A 331 17.98 28.95 -1.70
C GLU A 331 18.53 28.82 -3.12
N ALA A 332 18.63 27.59 -3.62
CA ALA A 332 19.00 27.30 -5.00
C ALA A 332 18.02 26.27 -5.59
N ILE A 333 17.01 26.77 -6.31
CA ILE A 333 15.94 25.93 -6.84
C ILE A 333 16.16 25.72 -8.35
N HIS A 334 16.06 24.47 -8.78
CA HIS A 334 16.01 24.07 -10.18
C HIS A 334 14.65 23.48 -10.53
N GLU A 335 14.08 23.88 -11.65
CA GLU A 335 12.88 23.24 -12.19
C GLU A 335 12.99 23.08 -13.71
N ALA A 336 12.68 21.89 -14.22
CA ALA A 336 12.79 21.56 -15.62
C ALA A 336 11.48 20.96 -16.13
N TYR A 337 11.01 21.45 -17.28
CA TYR A 337 9.82 20.95 -17.96
C TYR A 337 10.15 20.57 -19.41
N MET A 338 9.66 19.41 -19.84
CA MET A 338 9.69 18.97 -21.23
C MET A 338 8.45 18.17 -21.63
N GLU A 339 8.04 18.34 -22.88
CA GLU A 339 7.02 17.50 -23.51
C GLU A 339 7.59 16.81 -24.76
N VAL A 340 7.35 15.50 -24.88
CA VAL A 340 7.73 14.64 -25.99
C VAL A 340 6.45 14.05 -26.59
N ASN A 341 6.14 14.46 -27.82
CA ASN A 341 4.94 14.05 -28.56
C ASN A 341 5.28 13.80 -30.04
N GLU A 342 4.26 13.62 -30.87
CA GLU A 342 4.40 13.19 -32.26
C GLU A 342 4.92 14.27 -33.23
N GLU A 343 4.89 15.54 -32.82
CA GLU A 343 5.07 16.70 -33.69
C GLU A 343 6.44 16.69 -34.41
N GLY A 344 6.43 16.81 -35.75
CA GLY A 344 7.65 16.79 -36.57
C GLY A 344 7.52 17.48 -37.93
N THR A 345 8.64 17.73 -38.61
CA THR A 345 8.67 18.46 -39.89
C THR A 345 8.50 17.59 -41.14
N GLU A 346 8.95 16.33 -41.10
CA GLU A 346 8.83 15.39 -42.22
C GLU A 346 8.02 14.17 -41.75
N VAL A 347 6.96 13.79 -42.44
CA VAL A 347 6.18 12.61 -42.07
C VAL A 347 6.96 11.34 -42.46
N ALA A 348 7.14 10.42 -41.52
CA ALA A 348 7.77 9.14 -41.81
C ALA A 348 7.02 8.40 -42.94
N ALA A 349 7.77 7.84 -43.90
CA ALA A 349 7.18 7.17 -45.05
C ALA A 349 6.40 5.92 -44.60
N SER A 350 5.06 5.98 -44.66
CA SER A 350 4.23 4.81 -44.53
C SER A 350 4.44 3.93 -45.75
N ALA A 351 5.04 2.76 -45.57
CA ALA A 351 4.98 1.70 -46.57
C ALA A 351 3.53 1.19 -46.65
N GLY A 352 2.69 1.89 -47.41
CA GLY A 352 1.44 1.34 -47.90
C GLY A 352 1.74 0.41 -49.06
N VAL A 353 1.57 -0.90 -48.85
CA VAL A 353 1.35 -1.84 -49.96
C VAL A 353 0.25 -2.83 -49.54
N THR A 354 -0.97 -2.51 -49.97
CA THR A 354 -1.94 -3.52 -50.40
C THR A 354 -1.35 -4.23 -51.62
N GLY A 355 -0.85 -5.46 -51.44
CA GLY A 355 -0.32 -6.26 -52.54
C GLY A 355 0.54 -7.42 -52.06
N ASP A 356 0.03 -8.63 -52.23
CA ASP A 356 0.65 -9.95 -52.17
C ASP A 356 2.01 -10.09 -51.45
N ILE A 357 1.96 -10.78 -50.30
CA ILE A 357 3.09 -11.18 -49.47
C ILE A 357 4.03 -12.11 -50.26
N LYS A 358 5.16 -11.57 -50.72
CA LYS A 358 6.44 -12.31 -50.81
C LYS A 358 7.61 -11.39 -50.39
N HIS A 359 8.12 -11.66 -49.20
CA HIS A 359 9.32 -11.07 -48.55
C HIS A 359 9.29 -9.55 -48.31
N SER A 360 8.71 -9.14 -47.16
CA SER A 360 9.02 -7.85 -46.52
C SER A 360 10.50 -7.85 -46.09
N PRO A 361 11.26 -6.76 -46.29
CA PRO A 361 12.55 -6.62 -45.62
C PRO A 361 12.35 -6.64 -44.10
N GLU A 362 13.15 -7.42 -43.37
CA GLU A 362 13.22 -7.37 -41.91
C GLU A 362 13.69 -5.96 -41.51
N PHE A 363 12.90 -5.27 -40.69
CA PHE A 363 13.30 -3.99 -40.10
C PHE A 363 13.96 -4.27 -38.76
N ASP A 364 15.10 -3.62 -38.48
CA ASP A 364 15.63 -3.58 -37.12
C ASP A 364 14.64 -2.83 -36.22
N GLU A 365 14.42 -3.33 -35.01
CA GLU A 365 13.48 -2.74 -34.06
C GLU A 365 14.21 -2.07 -32.89
N PHE A 366 13.84 -0.81 -32.62
CA PHE A 366 14.21 -0.10 -31.39
C PHE A 366 12.92 0.22 -30.64
N ARG A 367 12.67 -0.51 -29.55
CA ARG A 367 11.44 -0.41 -28.78
C ARG A 367 11.76 0.02 -27.35
N ALA A 368 11.54 1.29 -27.04
CA ALA A 368 11.74 1.83 -25.70
C ALA A 368 10.51 1.54 -24.83
N ASP A 369 10.30 0.27 -24.49
CA ASP A 369 9.17 -0.24 -23.70
C ASP A 369 9.56 -0.69 -22.30
N HIS A 370 10.69 -0.23 -21.77
CA HIS A 370 11.19 -0.48 -20.42
C HIS A 370 12.22 0.59 -20.04
N PRO A 371 12.59 0.75 -18.75
CA PRO A 371 13.40 1.88 -18.28
C PRO A 371 14.66 2.14 -19.10
N PHE A 372 14.89 3.40 -19.44
CA PHE A 372 15.98 3.84 -20.30
C PHE A 372 16.52 5.19 -19.83
N LEU A 373 17.76 5.50 -20.21
CA LEU A 373 18.28 6.87 -20.07
C LEU A 373 18.00 7.63 -21.36
N PHE A 374 17.64 8.91 -21.25
CA PHE A 374 17.72 9.79 -22.41
C PHE A 374 18.45 11.09 -22.09
N LEU A 375 19.01 11.68 -23.13
CA LEU A 375 19.58 13.01 -23.05
C LEU A 375 19.32 13.79 -24.33
N ILE A 376 19.13 15.09 -24.19
CA ILE A 376 19.05 16.00 -25.33
C ILE A 376 20.38 16.72 -25.42
N LYS A 377 21.06 16.61 -26.56
CA LYS A 377 22.34 17.27 -26.78
C LYS A 377 22.28 18.29 -27.90
N HIS A 378 23.12 19.31 -27.78
CA HIS A 378 23.44 20.24 -28.86
C HIS A 378 24.57 19.65 -29.70
N ASN A 379 24.25 19.23 -30.92
CA ASN A 379 25.14 18.51 -31.83
C ASN A 379 26.44 19.26 -32.15
N PRO A 380 26.46 20.59 -32.38
CA PRO A 380 27.70 21.32 -32.66
C PRO A 380 28.70 21.31 -31.49
N THR A 381 28.23 21.35 -30.25
CA THR A 381 29.10 21.49 -29.06
C THR A 381 29.21 20.21 -28.23
N ASN A 382 28.34 19.23 -28.45
CA ASN A 382 28.11 18.05 -27.59
C ASN A 382 27.73 18.41 -26.14
N ILE A 383 27.08 19.55 -25.94
CA ILE A 383 26.56 19.94 -24.61
C ILE A 383 25.25 19.22 -24.35
N ILE A 384 25.12 18.70 -23.14
CA ILE A 384 23.90 18.08 -22.63
C ILE A 384 22.98 19.21 -22.15
N LEU A 385 21.82 19.33 -22.78
CA LEU A 385 20.79 20.29 -22.41
C LEU A 385 19.89 19.71 -21.33
N PHE A 386 19.50 18.45 -21.49
CA PHE A 386 18.64 17.71 -20.56
C PHE A 386 19.18 16.32 -20.38
N PHE A 387 19.04 15.80 -19.17
CA PHE A 387 19.37 14.43 -18.82
C PHE A 387 18.23 13.84 -18.00
N ASP A 388 17.93 12.58 -18.26
CA ASP A 388 16.82 11.85 -17.66
C ASP A 388 17.17 10.39 -17.42
N ASN A 389 16.75 9.85 -16.27
CA ASN A 389 16.50 8.42 -16.13
C ASN A 389 14.98 8.18 -16.13
N THR A 390 14.49 7.61 -17.22
CA THR A 390 13.08 7.26 -17.32
C THR A 390 12.91 5.95 -16.57
N ASP A 391 12.73 6.04 -15.25
CA ASP A 391 12.44 4.94 -14.36
C ASP A 391 11.02 5.08 -13.80
N PHE A 392 10.11 4.24 -14.26
CA PHE A 392 8.70 4.31 -13.85
C PHE A 392 8.46 3.70 -12.45
N THR A 393 9.51 3.29 -11.72
CA THR A 393 9.45 2.64 -10.41
C THR A 393 9.11 3.61 -9.26
N MET A 394 7.98 4.31 -9.30
CA MET A 394 7.55 5.11 -8.15
C MET A 394 7.50 4.27 -6.85
N GLY A 395 8.31 4.61 -5.85
CA GLY A 395 8.20 4.10 -4.48
C GLY A 395 6.90 4.61 -3.87
N SER A 396 5.82 3.83 -3.96
CA SER A 396 4.48 4.27 -3.61
C SER A 396 4.03 3.73 -2.25
N ILE A 397 3.13 4.44 -1.58
CA ILE A 397 2.43 3.94 -0.37
C ILE A 397 1.73 2.61 -0.60
N SER A 398 1.38 2.27 -1.85
CA SER A 398 0.82 0.95 -2.16
C SER A 398 1.82 -0.19 -1.91
N ALA A 399 3.11 0.04 -2.23
CA ALA A 399 4.19 -0.92 -2.00
C ALA A 399 4.49 -1.03 -0.50
N ALA A 400 4.63 0.11 0.20
CA ALA A 400 4.83 0.13 1.65
C ALA A 400 3.68 -0.59 2.39
N ASN A 401 2.43 -0.33 2.00
CA ASN A 401 1.26 -1.02 2.54
C ASN A 401 1.28 -2.53 2.26
N ALA A 402 1.77 -2.96 1.09
CA ALA A 402 1.84 -4.38 0.76
C ALA A 402 2.95 -5.10 1.52
N GLU A 403 4.14 -4.51 1.66
CA GLU A 403 5.21 -5.12 2.45
C GLU A 403 4.84 -5.17 3.93
N PHE A 404 4.31 -4.06 4.48
CA PHE A 404 3.76 -4.04 5.84
C PHE A 404 2.66 -5.10 6.03
N CYS A 405 1.79 -5.29 5.03
CA CYS A 405 0.78 -6.34 5.04
C CYS A 405 1.43 -7.72 5.26
N PHE A 406 2.43 -8.10 4.47
CA PHE A 406 3.04 -9.43 4.57
C PHE A 406 3.86 -9.61 5.85
N ASP A 407 4.48 -8.56 6.37
CA ASP A 407 5.20 -8.61 7.65
C ASP A 407 4.23 -8.86 8.81
N VAL A 408 3.11 -8.12 8.86
CA VAL A 408 2.04 -8.34 9.86
C VAL A 408 1.45 -9.75 9.73
N PHE A 409 1.25 -10.25 8.50
CA PHE A 409 0.75 -11.60 8.28
C PHE A 409 1.68 -12.66 8.88
N LYS A 410 2.97 -12.59 8.57
CA LYS A 410 3.97 -13.54 9.05
C LYS A 410 4.01 -13.59 10.57
N GLU A 411 3.94 -12.43 11.23
CA GLU A 411 3.96 -12.36 12.67
C GLU A 411 2.65 -12.81 13.33
N LEU A 412 1.48 -12.43 12.77
CA LEU A 412 0.18 -12.93 13.25
C LEU A 412 0.10 -14.45 13.18
N LYS A 413 0.65 -15.07 12.13
CA LYS A 413 0.68 -16.53 11.97
C LYS A 413 1.44 -17.24 13.10
N VAL A 414 2.50 -16.62 13.65
CA VAL A 414 3.24 -17.18 14.79
C VAL A 414 2.34 -17.33 16.01
N HIS A 415 1.41 -16.40 16.22
CA HIS A 415 0.49 -16.38 17.36
C HIS A 415 -0.82 -17.12 17.12
N HIS A 416 -1.19 -17.35 15.85
CA HIS A 416 -2.49 -17.90 15.42
C HIS A 416 -2.33 -19.09 14.45
N ALA A 417 -1.44 -20.03 14.78
CA ALA A 417 -1.19 -21.21 13.95
C ALA A 417 -2.47 -22.05 13.76
N ASN A 418 -2.81 -22.34 12.50
CA ASN A 418 -3.99 -23.08 12.06
C ASN A 418 -5.35 -22.40 12.30
N ASP A 419 -5.37 -21.09 12.59
CA ASP A 419 -6.59 -20.28 12.63
C ASP A 419 -6.74 -19.43 11.35
N ASN A 420 -7.96 -18.96 11.09
CA ASN A 420 -8.17 -17.93 10.07
C ASN A 420 -7.42 -16.65 10.49
N ILE A 421 -6.87 -15.94 9.51
CA ILE A 421 -6.30 -14.61 9.73
C ILE A 421 -7.05 -13.64 8.83
N PHE A 422 -7.52 -12.52 9.36
CA PHE A 422 -8.21 -11.52 8.55
C PHE A 422 -8.03 -10.12 9.14
N TYR A 423 -7.37 -9.23 8.41
CA TYR A 423 -7.13 -7.87 8.86
C TYR A 423 -7.04 -6.91 7.68
N SER A 424 -7.07 -5.61 7.99
CA SER A 424 -6.87 -4.55 7.00
C SER A 424 -5.49 -3.91 7.15
N PRO A 425 -4.53 -4.21 6.26
CA PRO A 425 -3.24 -3.52 6.29
C PRO A 425 -3.39 -2.01 6.10
N LEU A 426 -4.28 -1.57 5.20
CA LEU A 426 -4.57 -0.15 4.94
C LEU A 426 -5.03 0.56 6.22
N SER A 427 -5.98 -0.03 6.96
CA SER A 427 -6.49 0.61 8.16
C SER A 427 -5.42 0.68 9.25
N ILE A 428 -4.67 -0.41 9.45
CA ILE A 428 -3.61 -0.44 10.47
C ILE A 428 -2.51 0.57 10.14
N ILE A 429 -2.03 0.61 8.89
CA ILE A 429 -0.95 1.51 8.50
C ILE A 429 -1.38 2.98 8.56
N SER A 430 -2.63 3.34 8.20
CA SER A 430 -3.12 4.72 8.35
C SER A 430 -3.28 5.12 9.81
N ALA A 431 -3.75 4.22 10.67
CA ALA A 431 -3.86 4.45 12.10
C ALA A 431 -2.49 4.63 12.77
N LEU A 432 -1.50 3.83 12.39
CA LEU A 432 -0.12 4.01 12.84
C LEU A 432 0.52 5.26 12.24
N ALA A 433 0.15 5.67 11.03
CA ALA A 433 0.59 6.93 10.45
C ALA A 433 0.07 8.16 11.23
N MET A 434 -1.10 8.09 11.88
CA MET A 434 -1.56 9.13 12.83
C MET A 434 -0.69 9.22 14.07
N VAL A 435 -0.14 8.10 14.53
CA VAL A 435 0.79 8.05 15.67
C VAL A 435 2.17 8.54 15.25
N TYR A 436 2.63 8.13 14.05
CA TYR A 436 3.88 8.54 13.42
C TYR A 436 4.00 10.07 13.32
N LEU A 437 2.89 10.75 12.99
CA LEU A 437 2.79 12.22 12.96
C LEU A 437 3.33 12.89 14.25
N GLY A 438 3.10 12.27 15.41
CA GLY A 438 3.53 12.76 16.71
C GLY A 438 4.76 12.06 17.30
N ALA A 439 5.30 11.04 16.63
CA ALA A 439 6.50 10.34 17.07
C ALA A 439 7.77 11.14 16.72
N ARG A 440 8.80 11.06 17.57
CA ARG A 440 10.10 11.70 17.33
C ARG A 440 11.25 10.75 17.65
N SER A 441 12.45 11.09 17.18
CA SER A 441 13.69 10.38 17.52
C SER A 441 13.62 8.87 17.22
N ASN A 442 14.16 8.01 18.08
CA ASN A 442 14.21 6.56 17.85
C ASN A 442 12.84 5.90 17.67
N THR A 443 11.80 6.39 18.37
CA THR A 443 10.42 5.91 18.16
C THR A 443 9.96 6.17 16.73
N GLN A 444 10.25 7.35 16.18
CA GLN A 444 9.94 7.69 14.80
C GLN A 444 10.68 6.76 13.82
N SER A 445 11.99 6.58 13.99
CA SER A 445 12.79 5.73 13.10
C SER A 445 12.39 4.26 13.13
N GLN A 446 12.00 3.72 14.30
CA GLN A 446 11.44 2.37 14.41
C GLN A 446 10.13 2.25 13.65
N MET A 447 9.24 3.24 13.78
CA MET A 447 7.97 3.26 13.07
C MET A 447 8.16 3.36 11.56
N GLU A 448 9.03 4.27 11.11
CA GLU A 448 9.34 4.49 9.70
C GLU A 448 9.80 3.20 9.02
N LYS A 449 10.72 2.47 9.66
CA LYS A 449 11.23 1.19 9.16
C LYS A 449 10.16 0.09 9.13
N VAL A 450 9.36 -0.06 10.19
CA VAL A 450 8.34 -1.13 10.24
C VAL A 450 7.19 -0.84 9.28
N LEU A 451 6.85 0.43 9.05
CA LEU A 451 5.81 0.84 8.10
C LEU A 451 6.33 0.95 6.66
N HIS A 452 7.62 0.68 6.43
CA HIS A 452 8.29 0.81 5.12
C HIS A 452 8.18 2.22 4.52
N PHE A 453 8.10 3.24 5.37
CA PHE A 453 8.03 4.65 4.96
C PHE A 453 9.38 5.20 4.47
N ASP A 454 10.48 4.57 4.88
CA ASP A 454 11.83 4.79 4.35
C ASP A 454 11.96 4.46 2.86
N ASN A 455 11.06 3.63 2.33
CA ASN A 455 11.00 3.23 0.93
C ASN A 455 9.98 4.03 0.10
N VAL A 456 9.25 4.98 0.70
CA VAL A 456 8.28 5.84 0.01
C VAL A 456 9.01 7.08 -0.49
N THR A 457 8.97 7.34 -1.80
CA THR A 457 9.68 8.47 -2.39
C THR A 457 9.00 9.81 -2.05
N GLY A 458 9.75 10.92 -2.04
CA GLY A 458 9.25 12.24 -1.63
C GLY A 458 9.44 12.58 -0.14
N VAL A 459 10.09 11.72 0.65
CA VAL A 459 10.61 12.05 1.99
C VAL A 459 11.90 12.87 1.85
N GLY A 460 11.80 14.06 1.28
CA GLY A 460 12.82 15.08 1.49
C GLY A 460 12.73 15.55 2.93
N ASP A 461 13.86 15.75 3.61
CA ASP A 461 13.96 16.34 4.94
C ASP A 461 13.36 17.76 4.96
N THR A 462 12.02 17.89 4.94
CA THR A 462 11.33 19.12 5.32
C THR A 462 11.24 19.12 6.84
N THR A 463 12.34 19.46 7.49
CA THR A 463 12.42 19.56 8.95
C THR A 463 11.54 20.67 9.54
N ASP A 464 10.81 21.43 8.71
CA ASP A 464 10.04 22.62 9.11
C ASP A 464 8.57 22.63 8.63
N SER A 465 7.95 21.47 8.37
CA SER A 465 6.48 21.45 8.26
C SER A 465 5.85 21.56 9.66
N GLN A 466 4.80 22.38 9.79
CA GLN A 466 4.00 22.53 11.03
C GLN A 466 3.49 21.16 11.57
N CYS A 467 3.42 20.15 10.69
CA CYS A 467 2.91 18.81 10.97
C CYS A 467 3.98 17.72 11.14
N GLY A 468 5.27 18.06 11.15
CA GLY A 468 6.38 17.11 11.31
C GLY A 468 7.05 16.70 9.99
N ALA A 469 8.06 15.83 10.09
CA ALA A 469 9.07 15.58 9.05
C ALA A 469 8.59 14.82 7.79
N SER A 470 7.30 14.48 7.67
CA SER A 470 6.79 13.53 6.67
C SER A 470 5.44 13.96 6.06
N GLU A 471 5.26 15.25 5.80
CA GLU A 471 4.01 15.79 5.25
C GLU A 471 3.58 15.11 3.93
N TYR A 472 4.52 14.69 3.09
CA TYR A 472 4.22 13.93 1.86
C TYR A 472 3.46 12.62 2.13
N ILE A 473 3.94 11.81 3.08
CA ILE A 473 3.32 10.52 3.45
C ILE A 473 1.89 10.78 3.94
N HIS A 474 1.72 11.80 4.78
CA HIS A 474 0.43 12.15 5.35
C HIS A 474 -0.55 12.73 4.31
N ASN A 475 -0.09 13.53 3.35
CA ASN A 475 -0.90 13.97 2.21
C ASN A 475 -1.31 12.79 1.33
N SER A 476 -0.40 11.86 1.09
CA SER A 476 -0.71 10.69 0.28
C SER A 476 -1.75 9.79 0.95
N PHE A 477 -1.69 9.59 2.28
CA PHE A 477 -2.77 8.92 3.02
C PHE A 477 -4.08 9.70 2.96
N LYS A 478 -4.03 11.03 3.08
CA LYS A 478 -5.21 11.89 2.96
C LYS A 478 -5.89 11.70 1.61
N ASP A 479 -5.15 11.74 0.51
CA ASP A 479 -5.68 11.60 -0.84
C ASP A 479 -6.23 10.19 -1.06
N LEU A 480 -5.45 9.17 -0.69
CA LEU A 480 -5.84 7.76 -0.74
C LEU A 480 -7.12 7.46 0.04
N LEU A 481 -7.20 7.87 1.30
CA LEU A 481 -8.39 7.69 2.13
C LEU A 481 -9.56 8.51 1.57
N SER A 482 -9.31 9.70 1.03
CA SER A 482 -10.35 10.51 0.41
C SER A 482 -10.95 9.87 -0.83
N ASP A 483 -10.17 9.08 -1.58
CA ASP A 483 -10.62 8.32 -2.74
C ASP A 483 -11.37 7.05 -2.35
N ILE A 484 -10.80 6.28 -1.42
CA ILE A 484 -11.32 4.97 -1.01
C ILE A 484 -12.62 5.09 -0.21
N THR A 485 -12.76 6.14 0.60
CA THR A 485 -13.95 6.35 1.46
C THR A 485 -15.07 7.14 0.77
N LYS A 486 -14.95 7.44 -0.53
CA LYS A 486 -16.02 8.09 -1.30
C LYS A 486 -17.30 7.25 -1.20
N PRO A 487 -18.47 7.86 -0.91
CA PRO A 487 -19.74 7.15 -0.94
C PRO A 487 -19.93 6.49 -2.30
N ASN A 488 -20.02 5.16 -2.31
CA ASN A 488 -20.24 4.37 -3.51
C ASN A 488 -21.60 3.65 -3.40
N ALA A 489 -22.36 3.62 -4.48
CA ALA A 489 -23.66 2.93 -4.50
C ALA A 489 -23.53 1.40 -4.54
N THR A 490 -22.34 0.87 -4.84
CA THR A 490 -22.09 -0.54 -5.13
C THR A 490 -21.25 -1.27 -4.08
N TYR A 491 -20.63 -0.53 -3.17
CA TYR A 491 -19.99 -1.09 -1.98
C TYR A 491 -20.03 -0.09 -0.82
N SER A 492 -20.06 -0.61 0.40
CA SER A 492 -19.93 0.14 1.65
C SER A 492 -18.63 -0.24 2.32
N LEU A 493 -17.69 0.70 2.33
CA LEU A 493 -16.45 0.61 3.09
C LEU A 493 -16.48 1.69 4.17
N LYS A 494 -16.30 1.28 5.43
CA LYS A 494 -16.26 2.18 6.58
C LYS A 494 -14.99 1.92 7.37
N ILE A 495 -14.20 2.97 7.53
CA ILE A 495 -12.96 2.97 8.29
C ILE A 495 -13.20 3.88 9.50
N ALA A 496 -13.03 3.33 10.70
CA ALA A 496 -13.22 4.00 11.97
C ALA A 496 -11.90 3.98 12.75
N GLU A 497 -11.19 5.10 12.68
CA GLU A 497 -9.86 5.25 13.29
C GLU A 497 -9.86 6.44 14.23
N ARG A 498 -9.39 6.25 15.47
CA ARG A 498 -9.32 7.31 16.47
C ARG A 498 -8.27 7.01 17.53
N LEU A 499 -7.64 8.07 18.03
CA LEU A 499 -6.80 8.02 19.23
C LEU A 499 -7.60 8.52 20.43
N TYR A 500 -7.55 7.77 21.53
CA TYR A 500 -8.15 8.16 22.81
C TYR A 500 -7.05 8.38 23.84
N ILE A 501 -6.91 9.60 24.34
CA ILE A 501 -5.89 9.97 25.33
C ILE A 501 -6.53 10.17 26.70
N GLU A 502 -5.83 9.82 27.77
CA GLU A 502 -6.23 10.18 29.13
C GLU A 502 -6.23 11.71 29.30
N LYS A 503 -7.36 12.27 29.72
CA LYS A 503 -7.64 13.72 29.86
C LYS A 503 -6.63 14.50 30.70
N THR A 504 -5.83 13.84 31.54
CA THR A 504 -4.78 14.51 32.32
C THR A 504 -3.54 14.86 31.50
N TYR A 505 -3.41 14.32 30.28
CA TYR A 505 -2.30 14.59 29.38
C TYR A 505 -2.63 15.77 28.45
N PRO A 506 -1.84 16.85 28.44
CA PRO A 506 -2.07 17.96 27.53
C PRO A 506 -1.76 17.54 26.08
N VAL A 507 -2.64 17.83 25.14
CA VAL A 507 -2.43 17.56 23.71
C VAL A 507 -1.96 18.83 23.01
N LEU A 508 -0.97 18.71 22.13
CA LEU A 508 -0.49 19.84 21.33
C LEU A 508 -1.56 20.27 20.31
N PRO A 509 -1.93 21.57 20.26
CA PRO A 509 -2.87 22.08 19.26
C PRO A 509 -2.43 21.79 17.82
N GLU A 510 -1.13 21.88 17.56
CA GLU A 510 -0.53 21.62 16.24
C GLU A 510 -0.80 20.17 15.80
N TYR A 511 -0.69 19.20 16.73
CA TYR A 511 -1.02 17.81 16.44
C TYR A 511 -2.48 17.64 16.02
N LEU A 512 -3.41 18.27 16.75
CA LEU A 512 -4.83 18.21 16.44
C LEU A 512 -5.17 18.81 15.08
N GLU A 513 -4.53 19.93 14.71
CA GLU A 513 -4.68 20.54 13.39
C GLU A 513 -4.22 19.57 12.28
N CYS A 514 -3.07 18.94 12.47
CA CYS A 514 -2.48 18.03 11.50
C CYS A 514 -3.25 16.70 11.38
N ALA A 515 -3.62 16.08 12.49
CA ALA A 515 -4.46 14.87 12.50
C ALA A 515 -5.79 15.13 11.77
N LYS A 516 -6.42 16.28 12.04
CA LYS A 516 -7.65 16.70 11.36
C LYS A 516 -7.45 17.00 9.88
N LYS A 517 -6.33 17.63 9.50
CA LYS A 517 -5.96 17.97 8.12
C LYS A 517 -5.83 16.72 7.25
N PHE A 518 -5.17 15.68 7.74
CA PHE A 518 -4.81 14.52 6.92
C PHE A 518 -5.83 13.37 7.03
N TYR A 519 -6.32 13.07 8.23
CA TYR A 519 -7.07 11.82 8.45
C TYR A 519 -8.55 12.03 8.63
N LYS A 520 -9.02 13.28 8.83
CA LYS A 520 -10.39 13.63 9.25
C LYS A 520 -10.83 12.92 10.56
N ALA A 521 -9.94 12.12 11.15
CA ALA A 521 -10.05 11.46 12.43
C ALA A 521 -9.55 12.42 13.52
N GLY A 522 -10.21 12.39 14.66
CA GLY A 522 -9.84 13.18 15.83
C GLY A 522 -8.96 12.39 16.79
N LEU A 523 -8.32 13.10 17.71
CA LEU A 523 -7.93 12.58 19.01
C LEU A 523 -9.01 13.02 20.00
N GLU A 524 -9.44 12.12 20.88
CA GLU A 524 -10.47 12.39 21.88
C GLU A 524 -9.93 12.17 23.29
N GLU A 525 -10.18 13.13 24.18
CA GLU A 525 -9.79 13.05 25.59
C GLU A 525 -10.85 12.28 26.38
N VAL A 526 -10.42 11.25 27.11
CA VAL A 526 -11.28 10.39 27.94
C VAL A 526 -10.68 10.21 29.33
N ASN A 527 -11.49 9.74 30.28
CA ASN A 527 -11.11 9.63 31.68
C ASN A 527 -10.92 8.17 32.10
N PHE A 528 -9.84 7.54 31.67
CA PHE A 528 -9.45 6.20 32.11
C PHE A 528 -9.14 6.14 33.61
N LYS A 529 -8.63 7.21 34.23
CA LYS A 529 -8.24 7.21 35.65
C LYS A 529 -9.37 7.18 36.66
N THR A 530 -10.50 7.83 36.40
CA THR A 530 -11.61 7.88 37.39
C THR A 530 -12.96 7.44 36.82
N ALA A 531 -13.05 7.15 35.53
CA ALA A 531 -14.27 6.75 34.85
C ALA A 531 -13.96 5.73 33.73
N THR A 532 -13.19 4.70 34.07
CA THR A 532 -12.63 3.71 33.13
C THR A 532 -13.71 2.99 32.33
N GLU A 533 -14.78 2.53 32.99
CA GLU A 533 -15.88 1.82 32.32
C GLU A 533 -16.71 2.75 31.45
N GLU A 534 -16.91 4.01 31.86
CA GLU A 534 -17.57 5.02 31.04
C GLU A 534 -16.74 5.34 29.79
N ALA A 535 -15.41 5.45 29.92
CA ALA A 535 -14.50 5.63 28.79
C ALA A 535 -14.57 4.44 27.82
N ARG A 536 -14.56 3.21 28.34
CA ARG A 536 -14.74 1.98 27.55
C ARG A 536 -16.06 1.96 26.80
N GLN A 537 -17.17 2.28 27.47
CA GLN A 537 -18.50 2.33 26.85
C GLN A 537 -18.61 3.42 25.78
N LEU A 538 -17.97 4.57 25.99
CA LEU A 538 -17.92 5.65 25.01
C LEU A 538 -17.17 5.22 23.74
N ILE A 539 -16.02 4.56 23.88
CA ILE A 539 -15.27 4.01 22.76
C ILE A 539 -16.10 2.97 22.00
N ASN A 540 -16.73 2.02 22.70
CA ASN A 540 -17.57 0.99 22.07
C ASN A 540 -18.76 1.59 21.32
N SER A 541 -19.46 2.54 21.94
CA SER A 541 -20.60 3.22 21.31
C SER A 541 -20.18 3.98 20.05
N TRP A 542 -18.97 4.56 20.06
CA TRP A 542 -18.43 5.24 18.88
C TRP A 542 -18.08 4.24 17.77
N VAL A 543 -17.36 3.16 18.07
CA VAL A 543 -17.03 2.12 17.08
C VAL A 543 -18.28 1.49 16.48
N GLU A 544 -19.26 1.15 17.32
CA GLU A 544 -20.55 0.60 16.88
C GLU A 544 -21.25 1.56 15.90
N LYS A 545 -21.28 2.85 16.23
CA LYS A 545 -21.89 3.86 15.35
C LYS A 545 -21.17 3.99 14.01
N GLU A 546 -19.84 4.09 14.00
CA GLU A 546 -19.07 4.28 12.76
C GLU A 546 -19.10 3.03 11.86
N THR A 547 -19.35 1.85 12.44
CA THR A 547 -19.41 0.55 11.75
C THR A 547 -20.84 0.08 11.48
N ASN A 548 -21.85 0.96 11.61
CA ASN A 548 -23.28 0.66 11.40
C ASN A 548 -23.79 -0.53 12.26
N GLY A 549 -23.30 -0.66 13.48
CA GLY A 549 -23.70 -1.70 14.42
C GLY A 549 -23.10 -3.08 14.16
N GLN A 550 -22.15 -3.18 13.24
CA GLN A 550 -21.54 -4.47 12.88
C GLN A 550 -20.43 -4.88 13.84
N ILE A 551 -19.67 -3.93 14.36
CA ILE A 551 -18.66 -4.16 15.38
C ILE A 551 -19.19 -3.65 16.71
N GLN A 552 -19.50 -4.57 17.62
CA GLN A 552 -20.04 -4.28 18.95
C GLN A 552 -19.03 -4.74 20.02
N ASP A 553 -19.07 -4.11 21.18
CA ASP A 553 -18.18 -4.46 22.31
C ASP A 553 -16.68 -4.50 21.92
N PHE A 554 -16.24 -3.51 21.11
CA PHE A 554 -14.86 -3.38 20.62
C PHE A 554 -13.80 -3.41 21.76
N LEU A 555 -14.09 -2.82 22.90
CA LEU A 555 -13.32 -2.98 24.13
C LEU A 555 -14.11 -3.84 25.12
N VAL A 556 -13.57 -5.00 25.46
CA VAL A 556 -14.14 -5.88 26.49
C VAL A 556 -13.87 -5.33 27.90
N SER A 557 -14.70 -5.68 28.88
CA SER A 557 -14.46 -5.24 30.27
C SER A 557 -13.06 -5.65 30.74
N GLY A 558 -12.33 -4.70 31.34
CA GLY A 558 -10.94 -4.89 31.77
C GLY A 558 -9.88 -4.75 30.67
N SER A 559 -10.24 -4.42 29.41
CA SER A 559 -9.25 -4.15 28.35
C SER A 559 -8.59 -2.77 28.46
N VAL A 560 -9.15 -1.90 29.29
CA VAL A 560 -8.58 -0.60 29.67
C VAL A 560 -8.65 -0.50 31.19
N ASP A 561 -7.66 0.15 31.78
CA ASP A 561 -7.46 0.25 33.22
C ASP A 561 -7.01 1.65 33.65
N LEU A 562 -6.65 1.80 34.93
CA LEU A 562 -6.24 3.07 35.51
C LEU A 562 -4.87 3.56 35.01
N ASP A 563 -4.07 2.66 34.44
CA ASP A 563 -2.73 2.93 33.90
C ASP A 563 -2.76 3.20 32.38
N THR A 564 -3.94 3.06 31.76
CA THR A 564 -4.16 3.34 30.34
C THR A 564 -4.07 4.85 30.06
N VAL A 565 -3.19 5.23 29.13
CA VAL A 565 -2.91 6.64 28.81
C VAL A 565 -3.18 7.01 27.36
N LEU A 566 -3.03 6.08 26.42
CA LEU A 566 -3.30 6.29 25.00
C LEU A 566 -3.74 4.98 24.33
N VAL A 567 -4.91 4.97 23.72
CA VAL A 567 -5.48 3.81 23.02
C VAL A 567 -5.65 4.14 21.55
N LEU A 568 -5.10 3.30 20.67
CA LEU A 568 -5.32 3.34 19.23
C LEU A 568 -6.49 2.41 18.88
N VAL A 569 -7.59 3.00 18.42
CA VAL A 569 -8.80 2.29 18.00
C VAL A 569 -8.82 2.25 16.47
N ASN A 570 -8.82 1.04 15.91
CA ASN A 570 -8.85 0.80 14.49
C ASN A 570 -9.90 -0.26 14.14
N ALA A 571 -11.02 0.16 13.57
CA ALA A 571 -12.10 -0.72 13.17
C ALA A 571 -12.47 -0.49 11.71
N ILE A 572 -12.70 -1.58 10.97
CA ILE A 572 -13.03 -1.49 9.55
C ILE A 572 -14.13 -2.48 9.16
N TYR A 573 -15.07 -1.99 8.37
CA TYR A 573 -16.19 -2.76 7.85
C TYR A 573 -16.23 -2.67 6.33
N PHE A 574 -16.36 -3.82 5.67
CA PHE A 574 -16.58 -3.89 4.23
C PHE A 574 -17.75 -4.79 3.85
N LYS A 575 -18.60 -4.27 2.96
CA LYS A 575 -19.61 -5.01 2.21
C LYS A 575 -19.63 -4.53 0.76
N GLY A 576 -19.40 -5.42 -0.19
CA GLY A 576 -19.39 -5.09 -1.62
C GLY A 576 -20.36 -5.96 -2.43
N ILE A 577 -20.85 -5.41 -3.54
CA ILE A 577 -21.70 -6.12 -4.51
C ILE A 577 -20.82 -6.62 -5.66
N TRP A 578 -20.85 -7.91 -5.98
CA TRP A 578 -20.08 -8.47 -7.10
C TRP A 578 -20.45 -7.84 -8.44
N LYS A 579 -19.49 -7.68 -9.35
CA LYS A 579 -19.78 -7.31 -10.75
C LYS A 579 -20.55 -8.39 -11.49
N THR A 580 -20.39 -9.64 -11.09
CA THR A 580 -21.19 -10.76 -11.60
C THR A 580 -21.64 -11.59 -10.42
N ALA A 581 -22.95 -11.54 -10.14
CA ALA A 581 -23.56 -12.20 -8.99
C ALA A 581 -23.38 -13.72 -9.04
N PHE A 582 -23.25 -14.31 -7.85
CA PHE A 582 -23.54 -15.73 -7.69
C PHE A 582 -25.06 -15.89 -7.58
N LYS A 583 -25.60 -16.97 -8.13
CA LYS A 583 -27.02 -17.25 -7.95
C LYS A 583 -27.21 -18.10 -6.70
N GLU A 584 -28.06 -17.66 -5.79
CA GLU A 584 -28.34 -18.39 -4.54
C GLU A 584 -28.87 -19.81 -4.79
N GLU A 585 -29.64 -20.01 -5.87
CA GLU A 585 -30.11 -21.34 -6.33
C GLU A 585 -28.98 -22.32 -6.73
N HIS A 586 -27.77 -21.80 -6.98
CA HIS A 586 -26.59 -22.61 -7.30
C HIS A 586 -25.69 -22.85 -6.08
N THR A 587 -25.93 -22.18 -4.96
CA THR A 587 -25.20 -22.41 -3.71
C THR A 587 -25.60 -23.74 -3.11
N ARG A 588 -24.62 -24.57 -2.75
CA ARG A 588 -24.84 -25.90 -2.17
C ARG A 588 -23.81 -26.19 -1.09
N GLU A 589 -24.14 -27.11 -0.20
CA GLU A 589 -23.18 -27.63 0.76
C GLU A 589 -22.16 -28.52 0.03
N VAL A 590 -20.88 -28.18 0.15
CA VAL A 590 -19.74 -28.88 -0.47
C VAL A 590 -18.65 -29.08 0.59
N PRO A 591 -17.94 -30.23 0.61
CA PRO A 591 -16.81 -30.42 1.50
C PRO A 591 -15.66 -29.46 1.16
N PHE A 592 -15.13 -28.78 2.16
CA PHE A 592 -13.90 -28.01 2.13
C PHE A 592 -12.80 -28.79 2.88
N ASN A 593 -11.76 -29.20 2.18
CA ASN A 593 -10.65 -29.99 2.69
C ASN A 593 -9.70 -29.10 3.50
N VAL A 594 -9.91 -29.02 4.82
CA VAL A 594 -9.04 -28.30 5.75
C VAL A 594 -7.64 -28.90 5.75
N THR A 595 -7.55 -30.23 5.66
CA THR A 595 -6.32 -30.99 5.44
C THR A 595 -6.60 -32.14 4.47
N GLU A 596 -5.57 -32.87 4.04
CA GLU A 596 -5.72 -34.09 3.21
C GLU A 596 -6.61 -35.17 3.86
N GLN A 597 -6.80 -35.11 5.18
CA GLN A 597 -7.57 -36.10 5.95
C GLN A 597 -8.86 -35.52 6.57
N GLU A 598 -8.98 -34.21 6.68
CA GLU A 598 -10.13 -33.54 7.31
C GLU A 598 -10.83 -32.61 6.32
N SER A 599 -12.14 -32.83 6.12
CA SER A 599 -13.00 -31.95 5.34
C SER A 599 -14.20 -31.47 6.14
N ARG A 600 -14.69 -30.25 5.89
CA ARG A 600 -15.85 -29.66 6.55
C ARG A 600 -16.89 -29.19 5.54
N PRO A 601 -18.19 -29.40 5.79
CA PRO A 601 -19.23 -28.87 4.90
C PRO A 601 -19.25 -27.33 4.96
N VAL A 602 -19.21 -26.68 3.80
CA VAL A 602 -19.39 -25.23 3.66
C VAL A 602 -20.44 -24.91 2.60
N GLN A 603 -21.13 -23.78 2.73
CA GLN A 603 -21.99 -23.27 1.68
C GLN A 603 -21.12 -22.73 0.55
N MET A 604 -21.06 -23.44 -0.57
CA MET A 604 -20.22 -23.14 -1.71
C MET A 604 -21.04 -22.46 -2.80
N MET A 605 -20.75 -21.20 -3.06
CA MET A 605 -21.38 -20.42 -4.12
C MET A 605 -20.79 -20.84 -5.46
N CYS A 606 -21.61 -20.93 -6.51
CA CYS A 606 -21.16 -21.36 -7.84
C CYS A 606 -21.65 -20.42 -8.96
N GLN A 607 -20.75 -20.04 -9.87
CA GLN A 607 -21.11 -19.32 -11.10
C GLN A 607 -20.21 -19.66 -12.28
N ASN A 608 -20.69 -19.40 -13.49
CA ASN A 608 -19.94 -19.56 -14.72
C ASN A 608 -19.89 -18.21 -15.44
N SER A 609 -18.71 -17.61 -15.56
CA SER A 609 -18.55 -16.33 -16.25
C SER A 609 -17.13 -16.21 -16.84
N THR A 610 -16.81 -15.04 -17.40
CA THR A 610 -15.46 -14.72 -17.85
C THR A 610 -14.74 -13.94 -16.77
N PHE A 611 -13.67 -14.53 -16.22
CA PHE A 611 -12.82 -13.91 -15.20
C PHE A 611 -11.37 -13.90 -15.65
N LYS A 612 -10.55 -13.06 -15.02
CA LYS A 612 -9.10 -13.15 -15.18
C LYS A 612 -8.58 -14.22 -14.23
N VAL A 613 -7.83 -15.18 -14.78
CA VAL A 613 -7.25 -16.30 -14.04
C VAL A 613 -5.81 -16.51 -14.48
N ALA A 614 -4.94 -16.81 -13.53
CA ALA A 614 -3.58 -17.26 -13.79
C ALA A 614 -3.38 -18.67 -13.22
N ALA A 615 -2.60 -19.49 -13.93
CA ALA A 615 -2.06 -20.73 -13.41
C ALA A 615 -0.54 -20.57 -13.28
N VAL A 616 -0.04 -20.49 -12.06
CA VAL A 616 1.38 -20.26 -11.78
C VAL A 616 2.06 -21.60 -11.53
N ALA A 617 2.41 -22.28 -12.61
CA ALA A 617 2.94 -23.65 -12.56
C ALA A 617 4.22 -23.79 -11.71
N ALA A 618 5.06 -22.74 -11.67
CA ALA A 618 6.30 -22.73 -10.87
C ALA A 618 6.03 -22.79 -9.36
N ASP A 619 4.90 -22.24 -8.92
CA ASP A 619 4.49 -22.15 -7.51
C ASP A 619 3.31 -23.08 -7.19
N LYS A 620 2.85 -23.89 -8.16
CA LYS A 620 1.72 -24.82 -8.04
C LYS A 620 0.48 -24.19 -7.43
N MET A 621 -0.01 -23.13 -8.07
CA MET A 621 -1.21 -22.44 -7.62
C MET A 621 -1.97 -21.80 -8.76
N LYS A 622 -3.22 -21.43 -8.48
CA LYS A 622 -4.12 -20.68 -9.35
C LYS A 622 -4.51 -19.37 -8.69
N ILE A 623 -4.66 -18.32 -9.49
CA ILE A 623 -5.12 -17.02 -9.02
C ILE A 623 -6.38 -16.63 -9.79
N LEU A 624 -7.40 -16.17 -9.08
CA LEU A 624 -8.66 -15.68 -9.64
C LEU A 624 -8.91 -14.23 -9.22
N GLU A 625 -9.22 -13.35 -10.18
CA GLU A 625 -9.67 -11.98 -9.92
C GLU A 625 -11.20 -11.87 -10.08
N LEU A 626 -11.90 -11.58 -8.99
CA LEU A 626 -13.33 -11.32 -8.92
C LEU A 626 -13.59 -9.82 -8.72
N PRO A 627 -13.98 -9.07 -9.76
CA PRO A 627 -14.27 -7.64 -9.63
C PRO A 627 -15.60 -7.38 -8.91
N TYR A 628 -15.64 -6.33 -8.08
CA TYR A 628 -16.88 -5.76 -7.55
C TYR A 628 -17.54 -4.83 -8.59
N ALA A 629 -18.80 -4.47 -8.37
CA ALA A 629 -19.66 -3.84 -9.36
C ALA A 629 -19.15 -2.49 -9.90
N SER A 630 -18.46 -1.67 -9.09
CA SER A 630 -17.81 -0.44 -9.58
C SER A 630 -16.62 -0.71 -10.50
N GLY A 631 -15.98 -1.88 -10.39
CA GLY A 631 -14.68 -2.16 -11.01
C GLY A 631 -13.49 -1.49 -10.31
N GLU A 632 -13.73 -0.67 -9.28
CA GLU A 632 -12.67 -0.02 -8.49
C GLU A 632 -12.06 -0.98 -7.46
N LEU A 633 -12.83 -1.98 -7.01
CA LEU A 633 -12.36 -3.02 -6.10
C LEU A 633 -12.38 -4.39 -6.78
N SER A 634 -11.41 -5.23 -6.45
CA SER A 634 -11.37 -6.64 -6.85
C SER A 634 -10.93 -7.51 -5.68
N MET A 635 -11.55 -8.69 -5.52
CA MET A 635 -11.03 -9.78 -4.70
C MET A 635 -10.08 -10.62 -5.55
N LEU A 636 -8.89 -10.88 -5.04
CA LEU A 636 -7.92 -11.82 -5.59
C LEU A 636 -7.86 -13.05 -4.69
N VAL A 637 -8.08 -14.24 -5.25
CA VAL A 637 -8.01 -15.52 -4.54
C VAL A 637 -6.80 -16.29 -5.05
N LEU A 638 -5.82 -16.55 -4.17
CA LEU A 638 -4.62 -17.33 -4.44
C LEU A 638 -4.80 -18.71 -3.83
N LEU A 639 -5.05 -19.69 -4.69
CA LEU A 639 -5.40 -21.05 -4.33
C LEU A 639 -4.26 -22.01 -4.74
N PRO A 640 -3.54 -22.62 -3.78
CA PRO A 640 -2.60 -23.71 -4.09
C PRO A 640 -3.27 -24.83 -4.90
N ASP A 641 -2.50 -25.61 -5.66
CA ASP A 641 -3.06 -26.76 -6.39
C ASP A 641 -3.38 -27.93 -5.43
N ASP A 642 -2.61 -28.06 -4.35
CA ASP A 642 -2.71 -29.12 -3.34
C ASP A 642 -3.06 -28.53 -1.96
N VAL A 643 -3.79 -29.27 -1.10
CA VAL A 643 -4.17 -28.82 0.26
C VAL A 643 -2.95 -28.48 1.12
N SER A 644 -1.85 -29.21 0.93
CA SER A 644 -0.57 -28.99 1.62
C SER A 644 0.27 -27.83 1.06
N GLY A 645 -0.13 -27.21 -0.06
CA GLY A 645 0.64 -26.18 -0.76
C GLY A 645 0.60 -24.80 -0.11
N LEU A 646 -0.32 -24.56 0.84
CA LEU A 646 -0.52 -23.24 1.45
C LEU A 646 0.74 -22.72 2.16
N GLU A 647 1.45 -23.57 2.92
CA GLU A 647 2.66 -23.15 3.63
C GLU A 647 3.75 -22.63 2.67
N GLN A 648 3.84 -23.21 1.46
CA GLN A 648 4.80 -22.75 0.45
C GLN A 648 4.40 -21.40 -0.13
N LEU A 649 3.10 -21.20 -0.36
CA LEU A 649 2.54 -19.93 -0.81
C LEU A 649 2.82 -18.82 0.22
N GLU A 650 2.55 -19.08 1.49
CA GLU A 650 2.76 -18.13 2.59
C GLU A 650 4.23 -17.74 2.76
N ASN A 651 5.16 -18.66 2.56
CA ASN A 651 6.59 -18.36 2.67
C ASN A 651 7.14 -17.58 1.46
N LYS A 652 6.45 -17.65 0.32
CA LYS A 652 6.88 -17.01 -0.93
C LYS A 652 6.18 -15.69 -1.20
N ILE A 653 5.02 -15.43 -0.60
CA ILE A 653 4.26 -14.22 -0.87
C ILE A 653 5.05 -12.98 -0.42
N SER A 654 5.19 -12.03 -1.34
CA SER A 654 5.82 -10.72 -1.17
C SER A 654 5.16 -9.74 -2.14
N PHE A 655 5.43 -8.45 -2.02
CA PHE A 655 4.88 -7.47 -2.96
C PHE A 655 5.35 -7.75 -4.40
N GLU A 656 6.63 -8.07 -4.57
CA GLU A 656 7.21 -8.45 -5.85
C GLU A 656 6.50 -9.66 -6.46
N LYS A 657 6.29 -10.72 -5.65
CA LYS A 657 5.64 -11.95 -6.12
C LYS A 657 4.18 -11.76 -6.43
N LEU A 658 3.44 -11.05 -5.57
CA LEU A 658 2.05 -10.74 -5.83
C LEU A 658 1.89 -9.92 -7.12
N THR A 659 2.78 -8.96 -7.37
CA THR A 659 2.80 -8.16 -8.59
C THR A 659 3.12 -9.01 -9.82
N GLU A 660 4.13 -9.88 -9.74
CA GLU A 660 4.49 -10.84 -10.79
C GLU A 660 3.28 -11.73 -11.15
N TRP A 661 2.69 -12.38 -10.15
CA TRP A 661 1.61 -13.34 -10.34
C TRP A 661 0.29 -12.71 -10.82
N THR A 662 0.06 -11.43 -10.51
CA THR A 662 -1.16 -10.71 -10.89
C THR A 662 -0.97 -9.77 -12.09
N SER A 663 0.20 -9.82 -12.73
CA SER A 663 0.50 -8.99 -13.89
C SER A 663 -0.44 -9.30 -15.07
N PRO A 664 -0.73 -8.30 -15.94
CA PRO A 664 -1.61 -8.50 -17.10
C PRO A 664 -1.15 -9.60 -18.07
N ASN A 665 0.15 -9.89 -18.10
CA ASN A 665 0.73 -10.94 -18.95
C ASN A 665 0.51 -12.36 -18.39
N VAL A 666 0.30 -12.47 -17.08
CA VAL A 666 0.09 -13.76 -16.38
C VAL A 666 -1.41 -14.04 -16.20
N MET A 667 -2.21 -13.00 -15.95
CA MET A 667 -3.66 -13.09 -15.73
C MET A 667 -4.44 -13.09 -17.05
N GLU A 668 -4.93 -14.26 -17.47
CA GLU A 668 -5.66 -14.43 -18.72
C GLU A 668 -7.18 -14.37 -18.52
N LYS A 669 -7.91 -13.67 -19.41
CA LYS A 669 -9.38 -13.69 -19.39
C LYS A 669 -9.91 -15.00 -19.97
N LYS A 670 -10.50 -15.85 -19.14
CA LYS A 670 -11.06 -17.16 -19.52
C LYS A 670 -12.48 -17.35 -19.03
N ARG A 671 -13.22 -18.22 -19.72
CA ARG A 671 -14.51 -18.71 -19.22
C ARG A 671 -14.25 -19.75 -18.15
N VAL A 672 -14.57 -19.42 -16.90
CA VAL A 672 -14.25 -20.24 -15.74
C VAL A 672 -15.51 -20.52 -14.94
N LYS A 673 -15.60 -21.77 -14.47
CA LYS A 673 -16.57 -22.19 -13.45
C LYS A 673 -15.94 -21.96 -12.07
N VAL A 674 -16.49 -21.01 -11.34
CA VAL A 674 -15.97 -20.55 -10.04
C VAL A 674 -16.81 -21.14 -8.93
N TYR A 675 -16.14 -21.77 -7.96
CA TYR A 675 -16.71 -22.15 -6.67
C TYR A 675 -15.97 -21.39 -5.56
N LEU A 676 -16.71 -20.62 -4.78
CA LEU A 676 -16.18 -19.80 -3.69
C LEU A 676 -17.04 -20.00 -2.43
N PRO A 677 -16.46 -20.26 -1.26
CA PRO A 677 -17.25 -20.42 -0.05
C PRO A 677 -17.92 -19.11 0.34
N ARG A 678 -19.16 -19.20 0.82
CA ARG A 678 -19.83 -18.11 1.53
C ARG A 678 -19.09 -17.90 2.85
N MET A 679 -18.68 -16.67 3.14
CA MET A 679 -17.86 -16.37 4.33
C MET A 679 -18.40 -15.15 5.06
N LYS A 680 -18.45 -15.24 6.39
CA LYS A 680 -18.60 -14.09 7.28
C LYS A 680 -17.42 -14.14 8.23
N ILE A 681 -16.55 -13.15 8.17
CA ILE A 681 -15.27 -13.12 8.88
C ILE A 681 -15.23 -11.87 9.74
N GLU A 682 -14.97 -12.09 11.01
CA GLU A 682 -14.87 -11.06 12.05
C GLU A 682 -13.69 -11.46 12.94
N GLU A 683 -12.61 -10.71 12.85
CA GLU A 683 -11.37 -11.00 13.56
C GLU A 683 -10.89 -9.77 14.31
N LYS A 684 -10.30 -10.01 15.47
CA LYS A 684 -9.90 -8.98 16.41
C LYS A 684 -8.53 -9.29 17.00
N TYR A 685 -7.65 -8.31 16.92
CA TYR A 685 -6.26 -8.44 17.36
C TYR A 685 -5.86 -7.29 18.26
N ASN A 686 -5.05 -7.63 19.28
CA ASN A 686 -4.20 -6.66 19.95
C ASN A 686 -2.83 -6.68 19.26
N LEU A 687 -2.56 -5.66 18.46
CA LEU A 687 -1.37 -5.58 17.62
C LEU A 687 -0.11 -5.20 18.39
N SER A 688 -0.20 -4.88 19.68
CA SER A 688 0.95 -4.41 20.47
C SER A 688 2.11 -5.42 20.46
N SER A 689 1.80 -6.71 20.61
CA SER A 689 2.81 -7.79 20.57
C SER A 689 3.42 -7.96 19.18
N VAL A 690 2.57 -7.97 18.14
CA VAL A 690 2.95 -8.07 16.73
C VAL A 690 3.88 -6.93 16.32
N LEU A 691 3.48 -5.69 16.58
CA LEU A 691 4.27 -4.50 16.22
C LEU A 691 5.58 -4.42 17.00
N THR A 692 5.59 -4.85 18.27
CA THR A 692 6.81 -4.96 19.07
C THR A 692 7.79 -5.97 18.46
N ALA A 693 7.30 -7.14 18.03
CA ALA A 693 8.10 -8.18 17.39
C ALA A 693 8.68 -7.75 16.03
N LEU A 694 7.90 -6.96 15.26
CA LEU A 694 8.37 -6.37 14.00
C LEU A 694 9.43 -5.27 14.20
N GLY A 695 9.56 -4.71 15.41
CA GLY A 695 10.62 -3.76 15.76
C GLY A 695 10.15 -2.41 16.30
N MET A 696 8.84 -2.18 16.47
CA MET A 696 8.30 -0.98 17.13
C MET A 696 8.33 -1.10 18.66
N THR A 697 9.50 -1.34 19.24
CA THR A 697 9.62 -1.62 20.69
C THR A 697 9.39 -0.38 21.55
N ASP A 698 9.90 0.78 21.14
CA ASP A 698 9.89 1.98 21.97
C ASP A 698 8.45 2.48 22.18
N LEU A 699 7.61 2.36 21.15
CA LEU A 699 6.24 2.89 21.09
C LEU A 699 5.34 2.39 22.25
N PHE A 700 5.57 1.15 22.71
CA PHE A 700 4.82 0.49 23.80
C PHE A 700 5.54 0.54 25.15
N SER A 701 6.74 1.13 25.18
CA SER A 701 7.61 1.18 26.35
C SER A 701 7.61 2.58 27.00
N PRO A 702 8.13 2.72 28.23
CA PRO A 702 8.34 4.03 28.84
C PRO A 702 9.34 4.94 28.11
N SER A 703 10.12 4.44 27.14
CA SER A 703 11.03 5.27 26.32
C SER A 703 10.39 5.81 25.04
N ALA A 704 9.07 5.60 24.84
CA ALA A 704 8.33 6.18 23.73
C ALA A 704 8.49 7.71 23.70
N ASN A 705 8.92 8.24 22.55
CA ASN A 705 8.96 9.67 22.32
C ASN A 705 7.79 10.10 21.43
N LEU A 706 6.66 10.36 22.07
CA LEU A 706 5.44 10.92 21.45
C LEU A 706 5.29 12.42 21.74
N SER A 707 6.42 13.13 21.83
CA SER A 707 6.46 14.56 22.15
C SER A 707 5.73 15.44 21.14
N GLY A 708 5.51 14.94 19.92
CA GLY A 708 4.70 15.62 18.90
C GLY A 708 3.19 15.49 19.14
N ILE A 709 2.71 14.61 20.04
CA ILE A 709 1.31 14.52 20.47
C ILE A 709 1.10 15.32 21.76
N SER A 710 1.99 15.11 22.74
CA SER A 710 1.90 15.70 24.07
C SER A 710 3.30 16.03 24.59
N PRO A 711 3.51 17.17 25.25
CA PRO A 711 4.78 17.47 25.90
C PRO A 711 5.07 16.60 27.14
N ALA A 712 4.15 15.72 27.55
CA ALA A 712 4.34 14.84 28.68
C ALA A 712 5.33 13.70 28.37
N GLU A 713 6.42 13.62 29.13
CA GLU A 713 7.53 12.64 28.93
C GLU A 713 7.15 11.16 29.15
N SER A 714 5.93 10.87 29.63
CA SER A 714 5.48 9.50 29.95
C SER A 714 4.42 8.93 28.99
N LEU A 715 4.10 9.65 27.91
CA LEU A 715 3.07 9.20 26.97
C LEU A 715 3.61 8.05 26.09
N LYS A 716 2.90 6.91 26.13
CA LYS A 716 3.16 5.73 25.30
C LYS A 716 1.84 5.14 24.83
N ILE A 717 1.85 4.32 23.77
CA ILE A 717 0.66 3.56 23.41
C ILE A 717 0.46 2.46 24.46
N SER A 718 -0.70 2.46 25.11
CA SER A 718 -1.09 1.42 26.06
C SER A 718 -1.63 0.21 25.32
N GLU A 719 -2.52 0.44 24.35
CA GLU A 719 -3.23 -0.60 23.61
C GLU A 719 -3.38 -0.19 22.14
N ALA A 720 -3.12 -1.11 21.22
CA ALA A 720 -3.35 -0.96 19.78
C ALA A 720 -4.26 -2.09 19.28
N ILE A 721 -5.56 -1.79 19.14
CA ILE A 721 -6.58 -2.81 18.87
C ILE A 721 -7.08 -2.62 17.43
N HIS A 722 -7.09 -3.73 16.69
CA HIS A 722 -7.63 -3.81 15.35
C HIS A 722 -8.79 -4.80 15.29
N GLU A 723 -9.92 -4.40 14.72
CA GLU A 723 -11.06 -5.29 14.46
C GLU A 723 -11.56 -5.10 13.03
N ALA A 724 -11.63 -6.20 12.28
CA ALA A 724 -12.04 -6.20 10.88
C ALA A 724 -13.24 -7.11 10.67
N TYR A 725 -14.26 -6.58 9.98
CA TYR A 725 -15.46 -7.32 9.60
C TYR A 725 -15.63 -7.32 8.08
N MET A 726 -15.91 -8.50 7.52
CA MET A 726 -16.32 -8.65 6.13
C MET A 726 -17.36 -9.76 5.96
N GLU A 727 -18.29 -9.51 5.04
CA GLU A 727 -19.24 -10.51 4.57
C GLU A 727 -19.10 -10.75 3.06
N VAL A 728 -18.95 -12.02 2.69
CA VAL A 728 -18.90 -12.54 1.32
C VAL A 728 -20.09 -13.44 1.11
N ASN A 729 -21.05 -12.96 0.31
CA ASN A 729 -22.27 -13.67 -0.06
C ASN A 729 -22.52 -13.57 -1.57
N GLU A 730 -23.68 -14.01 -2.01
CA GLU A 730 -24.04 -14.13 -3.41
C GLU A 730 -24.34 -12.79 -4.11
N GLU A 731 -24.56 -11.73 -3.33
CA GLU A 731 -25.08 -10.44 -3.78
C GLU A 731 -24.19 -9.79 -4.86
N GLY A 732 -24.76 -9.50 -6.03
CA GLY A 732 -24.04 -8.98 -7.17
C GLY A 732 -24.97 -8.33 -8.20
N THR A 733 -24.38 -7.67 -9.19
CA THR A 733 -25.12 -7.18 -10.36
C THR A 733 -25.38 -8.34 -11.33
N GLU A 734 -26.63 -8.49 -11.76
CA GLU A 734 -27.00 -9.41 -12.83
C GLU A 734 -26.60 -8.82 -14.19
N VAL A 735 -25.50 -9.30 -14.76
CA VAL A 735 -25.25 -9.11 -16.20
C VAL A 735 -25.87 -10.29 -16.92
N ALA A 736 -26.89 -10.01 -17.72
CA ALA A 736 -27.57 -10.99 -18.55
C ALA A 736 -26.55 -11.77 -19.40
N ALA A 737 -26.36 -13.05 -19.07
CA ALA A 737 -25.91 -14.03 -20.05
C ALA A 737 -27.03 -14.22 -21.09
N SER A 738 -27.16 -13.28 -22.02
CA SER A 738 -27.95 -13.42 -23.25
C SER A 738 -27.14 -12.75 -24.37
N ALA A 739 -26.72 -13.42 -25.45
CA ALA A 739 -27.52 -14.31 -26.26
C ALA A 739 -26.66 -15.29 -27.10
N GLY A 740 -27.17 -16.52 -27.25
CA GLY A 740 -27.35 -17.21 -28.53
C GLY A 740 -26.12 -17.62 -29.36
N VAL A 741 -25.77 -18.90 -29.26
CA VAL A 741 -25.61 -19.73 -30.48
C VAL A 741 -26.38 -21.03 -30.24
N THR A 742 -27.67 -21.02 -30.60
CA THR A 742 -28.31 -22.21 -31.17
C THR A 742 -27.67 -22.44 -32.53
N GLY A 743 -26.57 -23.20 -32.52
CA GLY A 743 -25.81 -23.59 -33.70
C GLY A 743 -25.05 -24.85 -33.35
N ASP A 744 -25.53 -25.96 -33.88
CA ASP A 744 -24.92 -27.30 -33.97
C ASP A 744 -23.85 -27.67 -32.93
N ILE A 745 -24.26 -28.53 -32.00
CA ILE A 745 -23.40 -29.25 -31.06
C ILE A 745 -22.37 -30.08 -31.85
N LYS A 746 -21.16 -29.54 -32.04
CA LYS A 746 -19.92 -30.32 -32.13
C LYS A 746 -18.80 -29.54 -31.42
N HIS A 747 -18.44 -30.03 -30.23
CA HIS A 747 -17.46 -29.52 -29.26
C HIS A 747 -17.96 -28.37 -28.36
N SER A 748 -18.45 -28.74 -27.16
CA SER A 748 -18.51 -27.80 -26.03
C SER A 748 -17.08 -27.35 -25.72
N PRO A 749 -16.77 -26.04 -25.62
CA PRO A 749 -15.52 -25.63 -24.99
C PRO A 749 -15.56 -26.13 -23.54
N GLU A 750 -14.55 -26.89 -23.12
CA GLU A 750 -14.36 -27.25 -21.71
C GLU A 750 -14.23 -25.94 -20.92
N PHE A 751 -14.98 -25.81 -19.82
CA PHE A 751 -14.80 -24.70 -18.90
C PHE A 751 -13.61 -25.03 -18.01
N ASP A 752 -12.69 -24.07 -17.83
CA ASP A 752 -11.71 -24.18 -16.77
C ASP A 752 -12.42 -24.11 -15.41
N GLU A 753 -11.98 -24.89 -14.44
CA GLU A 753 -12.56 -24.92 -13.10
C GLU A 753 -11.62 -24.26 -12.08
N PHE A 754 -12.16 -23.30 -11.34
CA PHE A 754 -11.53 -22.71 -10.16
C PHE A 754 -12.41 -23.01 -8.94
N ARG A 755 -11.92 -23.87 -8.05
CA ARG A 755 -12.67 -24.36 -6.90
C ARG A 755 -11.89 -24.12 -5.62
N ALA A 756 -12.29 -23.11 -4.85
CA ALA A 756 -11.70 -22.82 -3.55
C ALA A 756 -12.29 -23.74 -2.47
N ASP A 757 -11.95 -25.03 -2.51
CA ASP A 757 -12.42 -26.07 -1.59
C ASP A 757 -11.36 -26.53 -0.59
N HIS A 758 -10.27 -25.80 -0.43
CA HIS A 758 -9.20 -26.06 0.55
C HIS A 758 -8.46 -24.75 0.84
N PRO A 759 -7.61 -24.67 1.89
CA PRO A 759 -7.09 -23.41 2.40
C PRO A 759 -6.43 -22.52 1.35
N PHE A 760 -6.77 -21.24 1.37
CA PHE A 760 -6.33 -20.27 0.37
C PHE A 760 -6.08 -18.90 0.98
N LEU A 761 -5.23 -18.11 0.32
CA LEU A 761 -5.08 -16.69 0.62
C LEU A 761 -6.03 -15.88 -0.24
N PHE A 762 -6.62 -14.83 0.31
CA PHE A 762 -7.30 -13.84 -0.52
C PHE A 762 -7.02 -12.43 -0.04
N LEU A 763 -7.16 -11.48 -0.96
CA LEU A 763 -7.04 -10.07 -0.65
C LEU A 763 -8.05 -9.26 -1.45
N ILE A 764 -8.43 -8.11 -0.90
CA ILE A 764 -9.25 -7.12 -1.62
C ILE A 764 -8.36 -5.94 -1.92
N LYS A 765 -8.27 -5.55 -3.19
CA LYS A 765 -7.47 -4.42 -3.63
C LYS A 765 -8.30 -3.33 -4.29
N HIS A 766 -7.82 -2.09 -4.17
CA HIS A 766 -8.28 -0.97 -4.95
C HIS A 766 -7.50 -0.96 -6.26
N ASN A 767 -8.18 -1.21 -7.38
CA ASN A 767 -7.54 -1.32 -8.68
C ASN A 767 -6.83 -0.02 -9.13
N PRO A 768 -7.39 1.20 -8.92
CA PRO A 768 -6.72 2.43 -9.33
C PRO A 768 -5.40 2.71 -8.62
N THR A 769 -5.31 2.43 -7.31
CA THR A 769 -4.10 2.71 -6.50
C THR A 769 -3.25 1.48 -6.22
N ASN A 770 -3.71 0.30 -6.67
CA ASN A 770 -3.14 -1.02 -6.39
C ASN A 770 -2.95 -1.32 -4.88
N ILE A 771 -3.63 -0.60 -3.98
CA ILE A 771 -3.48 -0.81 -2.55
C ILE A 771 -4.28 -2.02 -2.08
N ILE A 772 -3.73 -2.76 -1.11
CA ILE A 772 -4.41 -3.86 -0.44
C ILE A 772 -5.25 -3.28 0.69
N LEU A 773 -6.58 -3.43 0.61
CA LEU A 773 -7.49 -3.02 1.68
C LEU A 773 -7.61 -4.09 2.75
N PHE A 774 -7.72 -5.35 2.34
CA PHE A 774 -7.90 -6.50 3.23
C PHE A 774 -7.00 -7.64 2.79
N PHE A 775 -6.47 -8.36 3.77
CA PHE A 775 -5.69 -9.56 3.55
C PHE A 775 -6.18 -10.66 4.48
N ALA A 776 -6.22 -11.89 3.95
CA ALA A 776 -6.83 -12.99 4.64
C ALA A 776 -6.18 -14.34 4.32
N LEU A 777 -6.10 -15.17 5.35
CA LEU A 777 -5.90 -16.60 5.26
C LEU A 777 -7.19 -17.31 5.64
N SER A 778 -7.77 -18.03 4.67
CA SER A 778 -9.01 -18.80 4.86
C SER A 778 -8.67 -20.29 4.94
N ILE A 779 -8.85 -20.87 6.13
CA ILE A 779 -8.69 -22.31 6.39
C ILE A 779 -10.08 -22.97 6.56
N THR A 780 -11.12 -22.15 6.65
CA THR A 780 -12.55 -22.43 6.87
C THR A 780 -12.91 -22.97 8.26
N ASN A 781 -13.19 -21.98 9.12
CA ASN A 781 -14.06 -22.00 10.28
C ASN A 781 -13.54 -22.76 11.51
N SER A 782 -12.84 -22.05 12.39
CA SER A 782 -12.43 -22.47 13.74
C SER A 782 -13.59 -22.54 14.76
N GLY A 783 -14.84 -22.64 14.30
CA GLY A 783 -15.99 -22.91 15.16
C GLY A 783 -15.84 -24.21 15.97
N ILE A 784 -16.61 -24.29 17.06
CA ILE A 784 -16.69 -25.49 17.91
C ILE A 784 -17.22 -26.64 17.04
N LYS A 785 -16.44 -27.72 16.92
CA LYS A 785 -16.78 -28.94 16.16
C LYS A 785 -17.85 -29.76 16.86
N CYS A 786 -17.85 -29.72 18.19
CA CYS A 786 -18.79 -30.38 19.08
C CYS A 786 -20.07 -29.55 19.25
N THR A 787 -21.18 -30.21 19.58
CA THR A 787 -22.44 -29.52 19.88
C THR A 787 -22.29 -28.76 21.20
N LEU A 788 -22.23 -27.43 21.13
CA LEU A 788 -22.26 -26.55 22.29
C LEU A 788 -23.68 -26.03 22.54
N SER A 789 -24.22 -26.29 23.73
CA SER A 789 -25.49 -25.71 24.21
C SER A 789 -25.23 -24.82 25.43
N LYS A 790 -25.71 -23.58 25.37
CA LYS A 790 -25.59 -22.59 26.45
C LYS A 790 -26.96 -22.34 27.10
N PHE A 791 -27.02 -22.50 28.41
CA PHE A 791 -28.16 -22.12 29.27
C PHE A 791 -27.73 -20.99 30.22
N ALA A 792 -28.66 -20.40 30.96
CA ALA A 792 -28.38 -19.24 31.81
C ALA A 792 -27.31 -19.53 32.90
N ASP A 793 -27.22 -20.78 33.35
CA ASP A 793 -26.34 -21.26 34.42
C ASP A 793 -25.47 -22.47 34.02
N ASP A 794 -25.82 -23.17 32.93
CA ASP A 794 -25.15 -24.41 32.49
C ASP A 794 -24.61 -24.29 31.06
N THR A 795 -23.45 -24.89 30.80
CA THR A 795 -22.89 -25.03 29.43
C THR A 795 -22.59 -26.50 29.17
N LYS A 796 -23.00 -27.02 28.02
CA LYS A 796 -22.78 -28.41 27.62
C LYS A 796 -22.02 -28.46 26.32
N LEU A 797 -20.95 -29.25 26.31
CA LEU A 797 -20.22 -29.63 25.11
C LEU A 797 -20.39 -31.13 24.90
N SER A 798 -20.82 -31.55 23.71
CA SER A 798 -21.05 -32.96 23.41
C SER A 798 -20.58 -33.31 22.00
N GLY A 799 -20.03 -34.50 21.83
CA GLY A 799 -19.49 -34.99 20.56
C GLY A 799 -19.37 -36.51 20.57
N VAL A 800 -19.26 -37.09 19.37
CA VAL A 800 -19.14 -38.53 19.17
C VAL A 800 -17.68 -38.96 19.33
N VAL A 801 -17.43 -40.04 20.08
CA VAL A 801 -16.08 -40.50 20.46
C VAL A 801 -15.88 -41.97 20.08
N ASP A 802 -15.77 -42.20 18.77
CA ASP A 802 -15.59 -43.55 18.20
C ASP A 802 -14.10 -43.90 18.04
N MET A 803 -13.27 -42.87 17.83
CA MET A 803 -11.84 -42.94 17.54
C MET A 803 -11.08 -41.81 18.26
N LEU A 804 -9.74 -41.86 18.27
CA LEU A 804 -8.87 -40.86 18.90
C LEU A 804 -9.16 -39.43 18.41
N GLU A 805 -9.59 -39.28 17.16
CA GLU A 805 -9.95 -38.01 16.52
C GLU A 805 -11.17 -37.34 17.15
N GLY A 806 -12.15 -38.14 17.62
CA GLY A 806 -13.33 -37.63 18.33
C GLY A 806 -12.99 -37.14 19.74
N TRP A 807 -12.06 -37.82 20.40
CA TRP A 807 -11.50 -37.37 21.68
C TRP A 807 -10.76 -36.03 21.52
N ASP A 808 -9.85 -35.94 20.55
CA ASP A 808 -9.06 -34.74 20.29
C ASP A 808 -9.96 -33.56 19.88
N ALA A 809 -11.04 -33.81 19.14
CA ALA A 809 -12.05 -32.80 18.82
C ALA A 809 -12.72 -32.20 20.07
N ILE A 810 -13.17 -33.04 21.01
CA ILE A 810 -13.81 -32.58 22.25
C ILE A 810 -12.80 -31.83 23.13
N GLN A 811 -11.56 -32.32 23.25
CA GLN A 811 -10.54 -31.64 24.05
C GLN A 811 -10.18 -30.27 23.48
N ARG A 812 -9.96 -30.16 22.16
CA ARG A 812 -9.67 -28.86 21.51
C ARG A 812 -10.82 -27.87 21.68
N ASP A 813 -12.06 -28.32 21.60
CA ASP A 813 -13.23 -27.47 21.81
C ASP A 813 -13.44 -27.08 23.27
N LEU A 814 -13.07 -27.94 24.23
CA LEU A 814 -12.98 -27.60 25.65
C LEU A 814 -11.93 -26.51 25.88
N ASP A 815 -10.75 -26.63 25.27
CA ASP A 815 -9.68 -25.65 25.38
C ASP A 815 -10.11 -24.29 24.79
N LYS A 816 -10.83 -24.32 23.65
CA LYS A 816 -11.44 -23.12 23.07
C LYS A 816 -12.50 -22.50 23.97
N LEU A 817 -13.38 -23.31 24.55
CA LEU A 817 -14.43 -22.85 25.48
C LEU A 817 -13.82 -22.22 26.73
N GLU A 818 -12.76 -22.83 27.25
CA GLU A 818 -12.03 -22.33 28.40
C GLU A 818 -11.29 -21.02 28.07
N LYS A 819 -10.59 -20.97 26.93
CA LYS A 819 -9.96 -19.75 26.42
C LYS A 819 -11.00 -18.64 26.26
N TRP A 820 -12.15 -18.95 25.66
CA TRP A 820 -13.28 -18.03 25.54
C TRP A 820 -13.77 -17.57 26.91
N ALA A 821 -13.96 -18.48 27.87
CA ALA A 821 -14.41 -18.13 29.23
C ALA A 821 -13.41 -17.22 29.94
N ARG A 822 -12.10 -17.51 29.84
CA ARG A 822 -11.02 -16.67 30.37
C ARG A 822 -11.02 -15.28 29.73
N VAL A 823 -11.14 -15.20 28.41
CA VAL A 823 -11.20 -13.93 27.65
C VAL A 823 -12.44 -13.12 28.02
N ASN A 824 -13.57 -13.78 28.32
CA ASN A 824 -14.83 -13.13 28.69
C ASN A 824 -15.01 -12.97 30.21
N LEU A 825 -13.97 -13.21 31.02
CA LEU A 825 -13.99 -13.15 32.48
C LEU A 825 -15.07 -14.03 33.15
N ILE A 826 -15.55 -15.04 32.45
CA ILE A 826 -16.46 -16.05 32.97
C ILE A 826 -15.63 -17.12 33.64
N ARG A 827 -15.85 -17.33 34.94
CA ARG A 827 -15.22 -18.44 35.67
C ARG A 827 -16.06 -19.70 35.52
N LEU A 828 -15.57 -20.64 34.72
CA LEU A 828 -16.06 -22.02 34.75
C LEU A 828 -15.68 -22.63 36.10
N ASN A 829 -16.64 -23.27 36.75
CA ASN A 829 -16.39 -23.94 38.02
C ASN A 829 -15.88 -25.36 37.73
N GLU A 830 -14.57 -25.50 37.58
CA GLU A 830 -13.87 -26.76 37.25
C GLU A 830 -14.33 -27.92 38.16
N ALA A 831 -14.48 -27.67 39.47
CA ALA A 831 -14.92 -28.68 40.43
C ALA A 831 -16.38 -29.16 40.24
N LYS A 832 -17.23 -28.39 39.54
CA LYS A 832 -18.60 -28.76 39.19
C LYS A 832 -18.73 -29.36 37.79
N CYS A 833 -17.70 -29.23 36.95
CA CYS A 833 -17.70 -29.85 35.63
C CYS A 833 -17.59 -31.37 35.78
N LYS A 834 -18.43 -32.11 35.03
CA LYS A 834 -18.45 -33.57 35.03
C LYS A 834 -18.54 -34.09 33.60
N VAL A 835 -17.88 -35.21 33.33
CA VAL A 835 -17.97 -35.93 32.07
C VAL A 835 -18.93 -37.10 32.23
N LEU A 836 -20.01 -37.12 31.44
CA LEU A 836 -20.91 -38.25 31.33
C LEU A 836 -20.60 -39.00 30.04
N HIS A 837 -20.11 -40.24 30.15
CA HIS A 837 -19.84 -41.10 29.01
C HIS A 837 -21.10 -41.88 28.66
N LEU A 838 -21.68 -41.60 27.48
CA LEU A 838 -22.89 -42.27 27.00
C LEU A 838 -22.53 -43.46 26.09
N GLY A 839 -23.30 -44.54 26.19
CA GLY A 839 -23.20 -45.69 25.29
C GLY A 839 -22.19 -46.77 25.70
N GLN A 840 -22.47 -48.04 25.33
CA GLN A 840 -21.68 -49.21 25.74
C GLN A 840 -20.30 -49.33 25.05
N GLY A 841 -20.07 -48.58 23.97
CA GLY A 841 -18.83 -48.60 23.19
C GLY A 841 -17.87 -47.45 23.49
N ASN A 842 -18.19 -46.59 24.46
CA ASN A 842 -17.39 -45.40 24.74
C ASN A 842 -16.04 -45.79 25.41
N PRO A 843 -14.89 -45.38 24.84
CA PRO A 843 -13.55 -45.70 25.37
C PRO A 843 -13.16 -44.99 26.68
N GLN A 844 -14.03 -44.13 27.23
CA GLN A 844 -13.86 -43.42 28.50
C GLN A 844 -12.57 -42.61 28.61
N TYR A 845 -12.23 -41.86 27.55
CA TYR A 845 -11.05 -41.02 27.56
C TYR A 845 -11.14 -39.89 28.61
N PRO A 846 -10.00 -39.48 29.21
CA PRO A 846 -9.95 -38.37 30.15
C PRO A 846 -9.99 -37.02 29.41
N TYR A 847 -10.61 -36.01 30.04
CA TYR A 847 -10.64 -34.63 29.55
C TYR A 847 -10.11 -33.67 30.61
N ARG A 848 -9.63 -32.51 30.16
CA ARG A 848 -9.14 -31.43 31.03
C ARG A 848 -9.83 -30.12 30.72
N LEU A 849 -9.96 -29.29 31.73
CA LEU A 849 -10.33 -27.89 31.62
C LEU A 849 -9.19 -27.09 32.23
N GLY A 850 -8.39 -26.43 31.39
CA GLY A 850 -7.17 -25.77 31.82
C GLY A 850 -6.12 -26.74 32.29
N ASN A 851 -5.69 -26.56 33.54
CA ASN A 851 -4.68 -27.42 34.15
C ASN A 851 -5.30 -28.56 34.98
N GLU A 852 -6.63 -28.58 35.18
CA GLU A 852 -7.33 -29.57 35.99
C GLU A 852 -8.00 -30.66 35.15
N ALA A 853 -8.03 -31.89 35.66
CA ALA A 853 -8.74 -33.00 35.04
C ALA A 853 -10.22 -32.97 35.45
N ILE A 854 -11.12 -33.21 34.49
CA ILE A 854 -12.56 -33.25 34.76
C ILE A 854 -12.95 -34.67 35.19
N ASP A 855 -13.64 -34.80 36.32
CA ASP A 855 -14.10 -36.09 36.81
C ASP A 855 -15.18 -36.68 35.91
N SER A 856 -15.12 -38.00 35.69
CA SER A 856 -16.21 -38.75 35.06
C SER A 856 -17.29 -39.13 36.09
N SER A 857 -18.55 -39.08 35.69
CA SER A 857 -19.71 -39.43 36.53
C SER A 857 -20.68 -40.34 35.76
N PRO A 858 -21.20 -41.42 36.37
CA PRO A 858 -22.13 -42.35 35.70
C PRO A 858 -23.56 -41.81 35.62
N VAL A 859 -23.89 -40.78 36.41
CA VAL A 859 -25.22 -40.16 36.47
C VAL A 859 -25.06 -38.68 36.74
N GLU A 860 -25.65 -37.83 35.90
CA GLU A 860 -25.66 -36.38 36.09
C GLU A 860 -27.04 -35.78 35.95
N LYS A 861 -27.25 -34.64 36.61
CA LYS A 861 -28.53 -33.94 36.59
C LYS A 861 -28.51 -32.85 35.53
N ASP A 862 -29.38 -32.97 34.55
CA ASP A 862 -29.53 -32.04 33.45
C ASP A 862 -30.92 -31.38 33.46
N LEU A 863 -30.98 -30.05 33.54
CA LEU A 863 -32.22 -29.26 33.56
C LEU A 863 -33.29 -29.87 34.49
N GLY A 864 -32.88 -30.30 35.70
CA GLY A 864 -33.81 -30.88 36.68
C GLY A 864 -34.02 -32.41 36.59
N VAL A 865 -33.48 -33.08 35.58
CA VAL A 865 -33.69 -34.50 35.28
C VAL A 865 -32.41 -35.30 35.45
N LEU A 866 -32.46 -36.46 36.11
CA LEU A 866 -31.32 -37.38 36.14
C LEU A 866 -31.15 -38.10 34.80
N MET A 867 -29.94 -38.04 34.26
CA MET A 867 -29.46 -38.74 33.07
C MET A 867 -28.37 -39.71 33.51
N ASP A 868 -28.49 -40.99 33.16
CA ASP A 868 -27.42 -41.97 33.37
C ASP A 868 -26.70 -42.33 32.06
N GLU A 869 -25.54 -42.98 32.16
CA GLU A 869 -24.73 -43.47 31.04
C GLU A 869 -25.48 -44.34 30.02
N LYS A 870 -26.63 -44.91 30.39
CA LYS A 870 -27.47 -45.80 29.57
C LYS A 870 -28.73 -45.12 29.04
N LEU A 871 -28.96 -43.86 29.43
CA LEU A 871 -30.19 -43.12 29.20
C LEU A 871 -31.44 -43.86 29.76
N ASP A 872 -31.29 -44.58 30.87
CA ASP A 872 -32.40 -45.22 31.58
C ASP A 872 -33.09 -44.21 32.53
N MET A 873 -34.37 -43.96 32.27
CA MET A 873 -35.15 -42.96 32.99
C MET A 873 -35.80 -43.50 34.27
N SER A 874 -35.60 -44.78 34.59
CA SER A 874 -36.21 -45.46 35.75
C SER A 874 -35.92 -44.74 37.07
N GLN A 875 -34.69 -44.28 37.28
CA GLN A 875 -34.31 -43.57 38.50
C GLN A 875 -34.99 -42.20 38.60
N GLN A 876 -35.06 -41.44 37.50
CA GLN A 876 -35.79 -40.17 37.46
C GLN A 876 -37.28 -40.38 37.73
N CYS A 877 -37.91 -41.37 37.08
CA CYS A 877 -39.33 -41.68 37.27
C CYS A 877 -39.63 -42.04 38.74
N ALA A 878 -38.75 -42.81 39.38
CA ALA A 878 -38.88 -43.15 40.80
C ALA A 878 -38.82 -41.91 41.70
N LEU A 879 -37.92 -40.96 41.43
CA LEU A 879 -37.81 -39.70 42.17
C LEU A 879 -39.02 -38.80 41.97
N ALA A 880 -39.48 -38.65 40.73
CA ALA A 880 -40.69 -37.88 40.41
C ALA A 880 -41.91 -38.45 41.15
N ALA A 881 -42.09 -39.77 41.09
CA ALA A 881 -43.16 -40.48 41.82
C ALA A 881 -43.04 -40.30 43.33
N GLN A 882 -41.83 -40.39 43.90
CA GLN A 882 -41.61 -40.19 45.34
C GLN A 882 -41.97 -38.76 45.77
N LYS A 883 -41.57 -37.75 44.99
CA LYS A 883 -41.86 -36.33 45.29
C LYS A 883 -43.36 -36.05 45.21
N ALA A 884 -44.03 -36.51 44.16
CA ALA A 884 -45.48 -36.42 44.01
C ALA A 884 -46.21 -37.10 45.18
N ASN A 885 -45.80 -38.31 45.55
CA ASN A 885 -46.40 -39.06 46.66
C ASN A 885 -46.21 -38.36 48.03
N ARG A 886 -45.06 -37.72 48.27
CA ARG A 886 -44.85 -36.93 49.51
C ARG A 886 -45.83 -35.76 49.60
N ILE A 887 -45.99 -35.00 48.52
CA ILE A 887 -46.90 -33.83 48.47
C ILE A 887 -48.35 -34.30 48.61
N LEU A 888 -48.73 -35.35 47.89
CA LEU A 888 -50.04 -35.98 48.02
C LEU A 888 -50.30 -36.45 49.47
N GLY A 889 -49.28 -37.01 50.13
CA GLY A 889 -49.33 -37.37 51.54
C GLY A 889 -49.55 -36.16 52.46
N CYS A 890 -48.92 -35.03 52.19
CA CYS A 890 -49.14 -33.78 52.93
C CYS A 890 -50.57 -33.27 52.75
N ILE A 891 -51.10 -33.23 51.52
CA ILE A 891 -52.49 -32.83 51.25
C ILE A 891 -53.48 -33.76 51.97
N LYS A 892 -53.20 -35.08 51.97
CA LYS A 892 -53.99 -36.05 52.72
C LYS A 892 -53.95 -35.80 54.23
N ARG A 893 -52.86 -35.30 54.81
CA ARG A 893 -52.78 -35.03 56.25
C ARG A 893 -53.32 -33.65 56.65
N SER A 894 -53.17 -32.65 55.80
CA SER A 894 -53.41 -31.24 56.16
C SER A 894 -54.76 -30.68 55.70
N VAL A 895 -55.44 -31.31 54.74
CA VAL A 895 -56.72 -30.82 54.20
C VAL A 895 -57.84 -31.76 54.62
N THR A 896 -58.84 -31.25 55.35
CA THR A 896 -59.98 -32.04 55.87
C THR A 896 -61.08 -32.27 54.83
N SER A 897 -61.34 -31.30 53.95
CA SER A 897 -62.36 -31.43 52.91
C SER A 897 -61.86 -32.31 51.75
N ARG A 898 -62.69 -33.29 51.34
CA ARG A 898 -62.42 -34.21 50.23
C ARG A 898 -63.34 -34.00 49.03
N SER A 899 -64.02 -32.85 48.96
CA SER A 899 -64.88 -32.56 47.82
C SER A 899 -64.05 -32.46 46.54
N ARG A 900 -64.69 -32.74 45.40
CA ARG A 900 -64.05 -32.73 44.09
C ARG A 900 -63.49 -31.35 43.75
N GLU A 901 -64.21 -30.30 44.15
CA GLU A 901 -63.88 -28.89 43.94
C GLU A 901 -62.62 -28.46 44.71
N VAL A 902 -62.28 -29.16 45.79
CA VAL A 902 -61.09 -28.88 46.62
C VAL A 902 -59.92 -29.77 46.23
N ILE A 903 -60.15 -31.08 46.02
CA ILE A 903 -59.07 -32.04 45.74
C ILE A 903 -58.52 -31.89 44.32
N LEU A 904 -59.34 -31.58 43.31
CA LEU A 904 -58.85 -31.46 41.94
C LEU A 904 -57.84 -30.31 41.78
N PRO A 905 -58.09 -29.08 42.28
CA PRO A 905 -57.07 -28.02 42.26
C PRO A 905 -55.83 -28.37 43.08
N LEU A 906 -56.01 -28.97 44.26
CA LEU A 906 -54.90 -29.37 45.14
C LEU A 906 -54.07 -30.53 44.61
N TYR A 907 -54.59 -31.35 43.70
CA TYR A 907 -53.77 -32.34 42.99
C TYR A 907 -53.12 -31.70 41.76
N SER A 908 -53.89 -30.94 40.98
CA SER A 908 -53.45 -30.41 39.68
C SER A 908 -52.37 -29.34 39.80
N ALA A 909 -52.40 -28.51 40.84
CA ALA A 909 -51.43 -27.43 40.99
C ALA A 909 -50.10 -27.85 41.65
N PRO A 910 -50.05 -28.68 42.70
CA PRO A 910 -48.79 -29.00 43.39
C PRO A 910 -48.32 -30.46 43.22
N VAL A 911 -49.16 -31.42 42.79
CA VAL A 911 -48.75 -32.84 42.63
C VAL A 911 -48.46 -33.14 41.17
N ARG A 912 -49.41 -32.84 40.28
CA ARG A 912 -49.35 -33.13 38.84
C ARG A 912 -48.10 -32.56 38.15
N PRO A 913 -47.63 -31.32 38.42
CA PRO A 913 -46.45 -30.79 37.74
C PRO A 913 -45.18 -31.61 37.97
N HIS A 914 -45.03 -32.28 39.11
CA HIS A 914 -43.87 -33.14 39.37
C HIS A 914 -43.87 -34.44 38.56
N LEU A 915 -45.04 -34.91 38.12
CA LEU A 915 -45.17 -36.10 37.28
C LEU A 915 -45.08 -35.77 35.79
N GLU A 916 -45.48 -34.56 35.40
CA GLU A 916 -45.50 -34.12 33.99
C GLU A 916 -44.24 -33.36 33.57
N TYR A 917 -43.44 -32.88 34.52
CA TYR A 917 -42.19 -32.19 34.22
C TYR A 917 -41.27 -33.08 33.37
N CYS A 918 -40.87 -32.63 32.18
CA CYS A 918 -40.00 -33.36 31.24
C CYS A 918 -40.50 -34.75 30.81
N VAL A 919 -41.81 -35.04 30.93
CA VAL A 919 -42.39 -36.34 30.53
C VAL A 919 -42.14 -36.70 29.07
N GLN A 920 -41.96 -35.70 28.21
CA GLN A 920 -41.63 -35.87 26.79
C GLN A 920 -40.31 -36.62 26.57
N LEU A 921 -39.39 -36.55 27.54
CA LEU A 921 -38.08 -37.19 27.45
C LEU A 921 -38.15 -38.70 27.64
N TRP A 922 -39.02 -39.20 28.53
CA TRP A 922 -39.13 -40.63 28.87
C TRP A 922 -40.42 -41.30 28.38
N SER A 923 -41.35 -40.53 27.79
CA SER A 923 -42.56 -41.02 27.16
C SER A 923 -42.94 -40.16 25.94
N PRO A 924 -42.08 -40.07 24.91
CA PRO A 924 -42.36 -39.28 23.70
C PRO A 924 -43.58 -39.84 22.96
N GLN A 925 -44.58 -39.00 22.69
CA GLN A 925 -45.83 -39.41 22.01
C GLN A 925 -45.90 -38.90 20.57
N HIS A 926 -45.20 -37.80 20.25
CA HIS A 926 -45.15 -37.24 18.91
C HIS A 926 -43.76 -37.33 18.29
N ARG A 927 -43.70 -37.39 16.96
CA ARG A 927 -42.45 -37.45 16.19
C ARG A 927 -41.50 -36.27 16.47
N LYS A 928 -42.06 -35.11 16.83
CA LYS A 928 -41.30 -33.92 17.26
C LYS A 928 -40.69 -34.07 18.66
N ASP A 929 -41.32 -34.85 19.54
CA ASP A 929 -40.84 -35.06 20.92
C ASP A 929 -39.58 -35.96 20.91
N TRP A 930 -39.44 -36.80 19.89
CA TRP A 930 -38.24 -37.61 19.65
C TRP A 930 -37.01 -36.77 19.23
N LYS A 931 -37.22 -35.53 18.75
CA LYS A 931 -36.15 -34.61 18.33
C LYS A 931 -35.65 -33.71 19.46
N ALA A 932 -36.35 -33.67 20.60
CA ALA A 932 -36.03 -32.80 21.74
C ALA A 932 -34.76 -33.16 22.54
N PRO A 933 -34.26 -34.42 22.60
CA PRO A 933 -33.06 -34.75 23.36
C PRO A 933 -31.74 -34.48 22.61
N VAL A 934 -31.79 -34.31 21.29
CA VAL A 934 -30.59 -34.33 20.43
C VAL A 934 -30.41 -32.95 19.81
N GLY A 935 -29.33 -32.26 20.20
CA GLY A 935 -28.89 -31.04 19.52
C GLY A 935 -28.81 -31.28 18.01
N THR A 936 -29.27 -30.30 17.25
CA THR A 936 -29.55 -30.39 15.81
C THR A 936 -28.38 -30.92 14.97
N GLY A 937 -28.65 -31.97 14.18
CA GLY A 937 -27.91 -32.39 12.97
C GLY A 937 -28.90 -32.79 11.85
N PRO A 938 -28.55 -32.70 10.56
CA PRO A 938 -29.52 -32.67 9.44
C PRO A 938 -30.13 -34.04 9.07
N GLU A 939 -31.42 -34.06 8.69
CA GLU A 939 -32.10 -35.17 7.98
C GLU A 939 -31.72 -35.09 6.47
N GLU A 940 -31.63 -36.13 5.64
CA GLU A 940 -32.52 -37.26 5.29
C GLU A 940 -31.68 -38.40 4.65
N GLY A 941 -32.02 -39.69 4.54
CA GLY A 941 -33.17 -40.49 4.93
C GLY A 941 -32.99 -41.94 4.42
N HIS A 942 -33.75 -42.89 4.96
CA HIS A 942 -34.31 -44.03 4.20
C HIS A 942 -35.31 -44.80 5.08
N LYS A 943 -36.50 -45.04 4.52
CA LYS A 943 -37.51 -45.94 5.08
C LYS A 943 -37.20 -47.38 4.69
N ASN A 944 -37.57 -48.29 5.60
CA ASN A 944 -37.67 -49.76 5.52
C ASN A 944 -36.40 -50.53 5.90
N ASP A 945 -36.31 -51.00 7.15
CA ASP A 945 -36.59 -52.41 7.46
C ASP A 945 -36.75 -52.65 8.98
N GLN A 946 -37.61 -53.60 9.34
CA GLN A 946 -37.80 -54.05 10.71
C GLN A 946 -36.65 -54.99 11.13
N ARG A 947 -36.10 -54.76 12.34
CA ARG A 947 -35.11 -55.58 13.08
C ARG A 947 -33.64 -55.47 12.61
N ALA A 948 -32.88 -54.65 13.31
CA ALA A 948 -31.63 -54.98 14.03
C ALA A 948 -30.66 -53.78 14.04
N GLY A 949 -30.10 -53.48 15.22
CA GLY A 949 -28.87 -52.70 15.36
C GLY A 949 -29.00 -51.18 15.36
N THR A 950 -28.88 -50.62 16.56
CA THR A 950 -28.43 -49.27 17.00
C THR A 950 -27.87 -48.27 15.97
N PRO A 951 -28.04 -46.95 16.22
CA PRO A 951 -27.01 -46.22 16.99
C PRO A 951 -27.56 -45.51 18.24
N LEU A 952 -26.79 -45.67 19.32
CA LEU A 952 -26.88 -44.98 20.60
C LEU A 952 -26.07 -43.68 20.48
N LEU A 953 -26.49 -42.66 21.24
CA LEU A 953 -25.79 -41.39 21.47
C LEU A 953 -24.38 -41.58 22.03
#